data_AF-I1DW69-F1
#
_entry.id   AF-I1DW69-F1
#
_cell.length_a   1.000
_cell.length_b   1.000
_cell.length_c   1.000
_cell.angle_alpha   90.00
_cell.angle_beta   90.00
_cell.angle_gamma   90.00
#
_symmetry.space_group_name_H-M   'P 1'
#
loop_
_entity.id
_entity.type
_entity.pdbx_description
1 polymer ?
#
loop_
_entity_poly.entity_id
_entity_poly.type
_entity_poly.pdbx_seq_one_letter_code
_entity_poly.pdbx_strand_id
1 'polypeptide(L)'
;MADFQYSKLSLVMQNMDAKNANYFNSLHRDDRLFLQQRIEHFPTAIQNLLVHRYKSQPDQVKANIDLRHTTDTLSALLPVFLRNNFNASEDELRDLAQVYADMCRDKILTIPRQPRNSVKATGQDISKSCLKNSADNSDTFLKLALTHFQPDSEIFKVGFLKTSKQVSKSVNATFRASADNFKNIPQKNPVNALVRTDANATDNAEAENSVNASLRNEAQLLAYEKCANFVNGLGLTAPTPDKSKTLSGCIKRMQDKRWWLKTLRKVIMRKTEECMLQLNKVHKHAGIYCSDITASNRRFQKARQLKMMEGISLVNEHDQRYSLREIHDLNPSNPINRRNELMTRMRGFEDIAKELGHIGDFITLTCPSKYHAAYAKSGDRNPNWQGFTPQQGQQYLCGIWAKIRAELDRQEIRTYGLRVAEPQHDGTPHWHLMLFVEPEHLNAFRAVINHYAFEEDGDEAGARENRVKFVAIDPNKGSATGYVAKYICKNIDGANLNEGAYGENPIEAAERVEAWASCWGIRQFQQIGGVSVTVWRELRRLRKLEQQDITLTAIHQAADSSNWKSFVTLMGGVFCKRKEQTIRPHYDIEIDTETGQISTDYYDGFITTKLKGICYLGQAIITRLHQWRLVISQSAFRSHLEFCK
;
A
#
# COMPACT_ATOMS: atom_id res chain seq x y z
N MET A 1 -2.20 -39.64 33.53
CA MET A 1 -1.80 -38.35 32.91
C MET A 1 -0.39 -38.37 32.27
N ALA A 2 0.28 -39.53 32.17
CA ALA A 2 1.60 -39.64 31.50
C ALA A 2 1.53 -40.13 30.03
N ASP A 3 0.46 -40.81 29.62
CA ASP A 3 0.37 -41.43 28.28
C ASP A 3 -0.11 -40.50 27.15
N PHE A 4 -0.69 -39.34 27.47
CA PHE A 4 -1.23 -38.43 26.44
C PHE A 4 -0.17 -37.51 25.82
N GLN A 5 0.97 -37.29 26.51
CA GLN A 5 2.10 -36.55 25.94
C GLN A 5 2.94 -37.41 24.98
N TYR A 6 3.01 -38.73 25.22
CA TYR A 6 3.73 -39.67 24.36
C TYR A 6 3.07 -39.84 22.98
N SER A 7 1.73 -39.70 22.87
CA SER A 7 1.03 -39.83 21.59
C SER A 7 1.20 -38.63 20.66
N LYS A 8 1.36 -37.41 21.19
CA LYS A 8 1.73 -36.24 20.38
C LYS A 8 3.18 -36.32 19.91
N LEU A 9 4.10 -36.72 20.78
CA LEU A 9 5.51 -36.93 20.44
C LEU A 9 5.68 -38.05 19.41
N SER A 10 4.93 -39.15 19.49
CA SER A 10 5.02 -40.25 18.52
C SER A 10 4.41 -39.90 17.15
N LEU A 11 3.32 -39.12 17.12
CA LEU A 11 2.74 -38.60 15.87
C LEU A 11 3.66 -37.55 15.22
N VAL A 12 4.37 -36.77 16.05
CA VAL A 12 5.38 -35.78 15.62
C VAL A 12 6.68 -36.46 15.15
N MET A 13 7.03 -37.62 15.69
CA MET A 13 8.12 -38.48 15.17
C MET A 13 7.81 -39.05 13.78
N GLN A 14 6.54 -39.24 13.42
CA GLN A 14 6.11 -39.73 12.10
C GLN A 14 6.02 -38.63 11.03
N ASN A 15 5.99 -37.35 11.40
CA ASN A 15 5.85 -36.20 10.50
C ASN A 15 7.18 -35.54 10.12
N MET A 16 8.31 -36.26 10.21
CA MET A 16 9.58 -35.74 9.71
C MET A 16 9.61 -35.81 8.18
N ASP A 17 10.11 -34.74 7.54
CA ASP A 17 10.38 -34.75 6.10
C ASP A 17 11.19 -36.01 5.77
N ALA A 18 10.62 -36.91 4.95
CA ALA A 18 11.25 -38.18 4.57
C ALA A 18 12.69 -37.99 4.08
N LYS A 19 12.98 -36.80 3.51
CA LYS A 19 14.31 -36.40 3.04
C LYS A 19 15.35 -36.25 4.16
N ASN A 20 14.94 -35.85 5.36
CA ASN A 20 15.84 -35.61 6.50
C ASN A 20 15.79 -36.70 7.57
N ALA A 21 14.84 -37.64 7.50
CA ALA A 21 14.64 -38.70 8.48
C ALA A 21 15.93 -39.46 8.83
N ASN A 22 16.73 -39.83 7.82
CA ASN A 22 18.00 -40.54 8.04
C ASN A 22 19.00 -39.75 8.89
N TYR A 23 19.07 -38.43 8.69
CA TYR A 23 19.96 -37.58 9.47
C TYR A 23 19.46 -37.40 10.90
N PHE A 24 18.17 -37.13 11.09
CA PHE A 24 17.59 -37.04 12.43
C PHE A 24 17.84 -38.32 13.21
N ASN A 25 17.67 -39.48 12.56
CA ASN A 25 17.92 -40.79 13.16
C ASN A 25 19.39 -41.04 13.52
N SER A 26 20.33 -40.35 12.87
CA SER A 26 21.76 -40.42 13.19
C SER A 26 22.17 -39.58 14.40
N LEU A 27 21.37 -38.56 14.77
CA LEU A 27 21.67 -37.70 15.91
C LEU A 27 21.40 -38.40 17.24
N HIS A 28 22.19 -38.06 18.27
CA HIS A 28 21.91 -38.42 19.64
C HIS A 28 20.49 -37.95 20.04
N ARG A 29 19.86 -38.68 20.97
CA ARG A 29 18.46 -38.45 21.35
C ARG A 29 18.20 -37.00 21.76
N ASP A 30 19.07 -36.44 22.60
CA ASP A 30 18.87 -35.09 23.16
C ASP A 30 19.03 -34.00 22.09
N ASP A 31 20.02 -34.15 21.20
CA ASP A 31 20.24 -33.23 20.08
C ASP A 31 19.09 -33.26 19.08
N ARG A 32 18.56 -34.46 18.80
CA ARG A 32 17.40 -34.64 17.95
C ARG A 32 16.18 -33.92 18.51
N LEU A 33 15.91 -34.09 19.80
CA LEU A 33 14.79 -33.44 20.49
C LEU A 33 14.98 -31.92 20.49
N PHE A 34 16.19 -31.43 20.78
CA PHE A 34 16.50 -30.01 20.75
C PHE A 34 16.28 -29.40 19.36
N LEU A 35 16.83 -30.01 18.32
CA LEU A 35 16.65 -29.54 16.94
C LEU A 35 15.17 -29.50 16.56
N GLN A 36 14.42 -30.56 16.86
CA GLN A 36 13.00 -30.67 16.53
C GLN A 36 12.16 -29.58 17.22
N GLN A 37 12.29 -29.44 18.54
CA GLN A 37 11.54 -28.45 19.32
C GLN A 37 11.79 -27.02 18.83
N ARG A 38 13.02 -26.73 18.39
CA ARG A 38 13.39 -25.39 17.93
C ARG A 38 12.85 -25.04 16.55
N ILE A 39 12.60 -26.02 15.69
CA ILE A 39 12.22 -25.77 14.28
C ILE A 39 10.77 -26.06 13.93
N GLU A 40 10.07 -26.91 14.69
CA GLU A 40 8.75 -27.47 14.30
C GLU A 40 7.68 -26.44 13.96
N HIS A 41 7.76 -25.24 14.54
CA HIS A 41 6.78 -24.17 14.37
C HIS A 41 7.02 -23.31 13.12
N PHE A 42 8.18 -23.45 12.46
CA PHE A 42 8.46 -22.77 11.19
C PHE A 42 7.90 -23.56 9.99
N PRO A 43 7.64 -22.92 8.85
CA PRO A 43 7.28 -23.61 7.60
C PRO A 43 8.34 -24.64 7.21
N THR A 44 7.90 -25.75 6.61
CA THR A 44 8.78 -26.87 6.19
C THR A 44 9.98 -26.40 5.37
N ALA A 45 9.80 -25.41 4.50
CA ALA A 45 10.90 -24.84 3.71
C ALA A 45 11.99 -24.19 4.59
N ILE A 46 11.61 -23.47 5.65
CA ILE A 46 12.55 -22.88 6.62
C ILE A 46 13.16 -23.97 7.50
N GLN A 47 12.38 -24.96 7.94
CA GLN A 47 12.90 -26.10 8.70
C GLN A 47 14.03 -26.80 7.92
N ASN A 48 13.83 -27.05 6.64
CA ASN A 48 14.84 -27.69 5.78
C ASN A 48 16.14 -26.86 5.67
N LEU A 49 16.03 -25.53 5.63
CA LEU A 49 17.19 -24.65 5.63
C LEU A 49 17.94 -24.68 6.97
N LEU A 50 17.19 -24.69 8.09
CA LEU A 50 17.75 -24.79 9.43
C LEU A 50 18.46 -26.13 9.64
N VAL A 51 17.89 -27.25 9.18
CA VAL A 51 18.52 -28.58 9.23
C VAL A 51 19.78 -28.63 8.36
N HIS A 52 19.75 -28.06 7.16
CA HIS A 52 20.95 -27.98 6.31
C HIS A 52 22.05 -27.15 6.98
N ARG A 53 21.69 -26.02 7.57
CA ARG A 53 22.63 -25.17 8.31
C ARG A 53 23.23 -25.91 9.50
N TYR A 54 22.39 -26.62 10.26
CA TYR A 54 22.81 -27.44 11.39
C TYR A 54 23.82 -28.53 10.98
N LYS A 55 23.56 -29.24 9.86
CA LYS A 55 24.47 -30.23 9.26
C LYS A 55 25.83 -29.65 8.86
N SER A 56 25.87 -28.37 8.46
CA SER A 56 27.09 -27.73 7.97
C SER A 56 28.03 -27.23 9.07
N GLN A 57 27.58 -27.29 10.34
CA GLN A 57 28.40 -26.88 11.47
C GLN A 57 29.46 -27.94 11.78
N PRO A 58 30.67 -27.53 12.20
CA PRO A 58 31.81 -28.44 12.31
C PRO A 58 31.68 -29.42 13.48
N ASP A 59 30.89 -29.07 14.48
CA ASP A 59 30.63 -29.90 15.65
C ASP A 59 29.23 -29.61 16.23
N GLN A 60 28.76 -30.54 17.05
CA GLN A 60 27.41 -30.58 17.60
C GLN A 60 27.13 -29.40 18.55
N VAL A 61 28.13 -28.95 19.29
CA VAL A 61 27.99 -27.83 20.23
C VAL A 61 27.77 -26.54 19.46
N LYS A 62 28.57 -26.28 18.42
CA LYS A 62 28.38 -25.13 17.53
C LYS A 62 27.08 -25.23 16.75
N ALA A 63 26.68 -26.44 16.34
CA ALA A 63 25.38 -26.67 15.71
C ALA A 63 24.22 -26.21 16.60
N ASN A 64 24.22 -26.62 17.87
CA ASN A 64 23.19 -26.23 18.83
C ASN A 64 23.21 -24.74 19.16
N ILE A 65 24.40 -24.14 19.31
CA ILE A 65 24.56 -22.70 19.57
C ILE A 65 24.03 -21.89 18.38
N ASP A 66 24.48 -22.19 17.17
CA ASP A 66 24.05 -21.51 15.94
C ASP A 66 22.55 -21.66 15.71
N LEU A 67 22.00 -22.86 15.91
CA LEU A 67 20.57 -23.10 15.81
C LEU A 67 19.80 -22.24 16.81
N ARG A 68 20.24 -22.20 18.07
CA ARG A 68 19.60 -21.39 19.11
C ARG A 68 19.57 -19.92 18.71
N HIS A 69 20.72 -19.32 18.41
CA HIS A 69 20.81 -17.91 18.03
C HIS A 69 19.98 -17.58 16.78
N THR A 70 20.05 -18.45 15.77
CA THR A 70 19.28 -18.26 14.53
C THR A 70 17.78 -18.33 14.81
N THR A 71 17.31 -19.37 15.49
CA THR A 71 15.88 -19.54 15.78
C THR A 71 15.35 -18.48 16.74
N ASP A 72 16.13 -18.01 17.73
CA ASP A 72 15.74 -16.88 18.59
C ASP A 72 15.57 -15.59 17.77
N THR A 73 16.51 -15.33 16.86
CA THR A 73 16.43 -14.19 15.94
C THR A 73 15.19 -14.27 15.06
N LEU A 74 14.91 -15.43 14.47
CA LEU A 74 13.72 -15.64 13.64
C LEU A 74 12.43 -15.50 14.45
N SER A 75 12.33 -16.13 15.61
CA SER A 75 11.14 -16.05 16.48
C SER A 75 10.90 -14.63 17.01
N ALA A 76 11.95 -13.82 17.18
CA ALA A 76 11.83 -12.40 17.55
C ALA A 76 11.23 -11.54 16.43
N LEU A 77 11.41 -11.92 15.15
CA LEU A 77 10.75 -11.24 14.03
C LEU A 77 9.25 -11.52 13.96
N LEU A 78 8.82 -12.69 14.45
CA LEU A 78 7.45 -13.16 14.31
C LEU A 78 6.52 -12.52 15.34
N PRO A 79 5.40 -11.91 14.91
CA PRO A 79 4.35 -11.51 15.83
C PRO A 79 3.78 -12.72 16.57
N VAL A 80 3.25 -12.50 17.77
CA VAL A 80 2.86 -13.56 18.72
C VAL A 80 1.94 -14.60 18.06
N PHE A 81 0.97 -14.16 17.26
CA PHE A 81 0.03 -15.06 16.60
C PHE A 81 0.70 -15.97 15.56
N LEU A 82 1.79 -15.55 14.92
CA LEU A 82 2.47 -16.37 13.92
C LEU A 82 3.36 -17.44 14.52
N ARG A 83 3.81 -17.29 15.77
CA ARG A 83 4.70 -18.28 16.40
C ARG A 83 4.11 -19.70 16.36
N ASN A 84 2.78 -19.84 16.42
CA ASN A 84 2.10 -21.13 16.37
C ASN A 84 1.34 -21.40 15.06
N ASN A 85 1.23 -20.39 14.17
CA ASN A 85 0.41 -20.45 12.95
C ASN A 85 1.21 -20.19 11.68
N PHE A 86 2.55 -20.23 11.74
CA PHE A 86 3.37 -19.80 10.61
C PHE A 86 3.24 -20.75 9.40
N ASN A 87 2.95 -22.02 9.66
CA ASN A 87 2.68 -23.04 8.64
C ASN A 87 1.18 -23.22 8.33
N ALA A 88 0.32 -22.28 8.75
CA ALA A 88 -1.12 -22.39 8.53
C ALA A 88 -1.48 -22.39 7.03
N SER A 89 -2.30 -23.35 6.64
CA SER A 89 -2.94 -23.45 5.33
C SER A 89 -3.92 -22.29 5.09
N GLU A 90 -4.33 -22.10 3.83
CA GLU A 90 -5.31 -21.06 3.48
C GLU A 90 -6.66 -21.22 4.19
N ASP A 91 -7.06 -22.44 4.53
CA ASP A 91 -8.29 -22.71 5.26
C ASP A 91 -8.14 -22.40 6.75
N GLU A 92 -7.04 -22.83 7.37
CA GLU A 92 -6.72 -22.44 8.75
C GLU A 92 -6.61 -20.91 8.91
N LEU A 93 -6.07 -20.21 7.92
CA LEU A 93 -6.04 -18.74 7.92
C LEU A 93 -7.44 -18.12 7.80
N ARG A 94 -8.36 -18.74 7.07
CA ARG A 94 -9.76 -18.29 7.00
C ARG A 94 -10.47 -18.49 8.33
N ASP A 95 -10.21 -19.60 9.00
CA ASP A 95 -10.82 -19.89 10.30
C ASP A 95 -10.25 -18.95 11.36
N LEU A 96 -8.94 -18.75 11.39
CA LEU A 96 -8.29 -17.79 12.29
C LEU A 96 -8.82 -16.36 12.08
N ALA A 97 -8.99 -15.95 10.81
CA ALA A 97 -9.57 -14.65 10.48
C ALA A 97 -11.01 -14.49 10.99
N GLN A 98 -11.80 -15.56 10.97
CA GLN A 98 -13.16 -15.56 11.50
C GLN A 98 -13.14 -15.47 13.03
N VAL A 99 -12.33 -16.30 13.69
CA VAL A 99 -12.17 -16.30 15.15
C VAL A 99 -11.76 -14.92 15.67
N TYR A 100 -10.76 -14.27 15.06
CA TYR A 100 -10.33 -12.94 15.50
C TYR A 100 -11.38 -11.86 15.24
N ALA A 101 -12.16 -11.96 14.17
CA ALA A 101 -13.30 -11.09 13.93
C ALA A 101 -14.39 -11.25 15.01
N ASP A 102 -14.69 -12.49 15.41
CA ASP A 102 -15.64 -12.81 16.49
C ASP A 102 -15.14 -12.31 17.85
N MET A 103 -13.86 -12.52 18.18
CA MET A 103 -13.28 -11.99 19.42
C MET A 103 -13.39 -10.47 19.52
N CYS A 104 -13.24 -9.74 18.41
CA CYS A 104 -13.49 -8.30 18.38
C CYS A 104 -14.97 -7.95 18.56
N ARG A 105 -15.92 -8.76 18.05
CA ARG A 105 -17.36 -8.58 18.33
C ARG A 105 -17.65 -8.76 19.81
N ASP A 106 -17.16 -9.84 20.41
CA ASP A 106 -17.43 -10.20 21.81
C ASP A 106 -16.86 -9.17 22.80
N LYS A 107 -15.68 -8.62 22.51
CA LYS A 107 -15.06 -7.55 23.32
C LYS A 107 -15.92 -6.29 23.41
N ILE A 108 -16.77 -6.04 22.41
CA ILE A 108 -17.72 -4.92 22.43
C ILE A 108 -18.97 -5.30 23.22
N LEU A 109 -19.46 -6.53 23.08
CA LEU A 109 -20.63 -7.02 23.83
C LEU A 109 -20.42 -7.01 25.35
N THR A 110 -19.17 -7.16 25.80
CA THR A 110 -18.78 -7.11 27.22
C THR A 110 -18.62 -5.69 27.78
N ILE A 111 -18.92 -4.63 27.01
CA ILE A 111 -18.95 -3.26 27.53
C ILE A 111 -20.26 -3.07 28.32
N PRO A 112 -20.20 -2.72 29.62
CA PRO A 112 -21.41 -2.50 30.41
C PRO A 112 -22.29 -1.46 29.73
N ARG A 113 -23.56 -1.82 29.48
CA ARG A 113 -24.55 -0.81 29.09
C ARG A 113 -24.76 0.08 30.31
N GLN A 114 -24.40 1.36 30.23
CA GLN A 114 -24.80 2.29 31.30
C GLN A 114 -26.33 2.25 31.43
N PRO A 115 -26.88 2.08 32.65
CA PRO A 115 -28.31 2.05 32.85
C PRO A 115 -28.91 3.41 32.46
N ARG A 116 -29.95 3.39 31.61
CA ARG A 116 -30.69 4.60 31.17
C ARG A 116 -31.35 5.39 32.31
N ASN A 117 -31.36 4.88 33.54
CA ASN A 117 -32.07 5.46 34.66
C ASN A 117 -31.12 5.73 35.83
N SER A 118 -30.46 6.89 35.85
CA SER A 118 -29.93 7.46 37.11
C SER A 118 -29.69 8.97 37.08
N VAL A 119 -30.41 9.75 36.24
CA VAL A 119 -30.56 11.19 36.52
C VAL A 119 -31.80 11.35 37.39
N LYS A 120 -31.64 11.10 38.70
CA LYS A 120 -32.56 11.69 39.67
C LYS A 120 -32.25 13.17 39.70
N ALA A 121 -33.24 13.99 39.34
CA ALA A 121 -33.21 15.42 39.56
C ALA A 121 -33.09 15.69 41.08
N THR A 122 -31.88 15.89 41.57
CA THR A 122 -31.66 16.66 42.80
C THR A 122 -31.38 18.08 42.36
N GLY A 123 -32.46 18.87 42.29
CA GLY A 123 -32.33 20.32 42.22
C GLY A 123 -31.73 20.83 43.52
N GLN A 124 -30.47 21.25 43.47
CA GLN A 124 -29.98 22.41 44.21
C GLN A 124 -28.57 22.79 43.72
N ASP A 125 -28.46 24.06 43.34
CA ASP A 125 -27.25 24.86 43.14
C ASP A 125 -26.23 24.45 42.06
N ILE A 126 -26.56 24.80 40.82
CA ILE A 126 -25.56 25.39 39.92
C ILE A 126 -26.15 26.66 39.30
N SER A 127 -26.25 27.71 40.12
CA SER A 127 -26.22 29.07 39.59
C SER A 127 -24.76 29.50 39.51
N LYS A 128 -24.37 30.07 38.36
CA LYS A 128 -23.08 30.71 38.04
C LYS A 128 -21.90 29.77 37.72
N SER A 129 -21.80 29.36 36.46
CA SER A 129 -20.50 29.37 35.72
C SER A 129 -20.61 29.12 34.20
N CYS A 130 -21.78 28.79 33.65
CA CYS A 130 -21.97 28.67 32.20
C CYS A 130 -22.05 30.02 31.48
N LEU A 131 -20.94 30.75 31.40
CA LEU A 131 -20.65 31.75 30.36
C LEU A 131 -19.12 31.96 30.32
N LYS A 132 -18.40 30.97 29.77
CA LYS A 132 -17.09 31.07 29.10
C LYS A 132 -16.53 29.66 28.92
N ASN A 133 -16.41 29.23 27.67
CA ASN A 133 -15.41 28.30 27.11
C ASN A 133 -16.00 27.49 25.94
N SER A 134 -16.25 28.19 24.83
CA SER A 134 -16.44 27.60 23.50
C SER A 134 -15.25 27.93 22.61
N ALA A 135 -14.04 27.55 23.04
CA ALA A 135 -12.82 27.55 22.22
C ALA A 135 -11.69 26.90 23.03
N ASP A 136 -11.63 25.56 23.12
CA ASP A 136 -10.38 24.87 23.53
C ASP A 136 -10.36 23.33 23.31
N ASN A 137 -11.43 22.69 22.82
CA ASN A 137 -11.47 21.22 22.70
C ASN A 137 -10.67 20.60 21.53
N SER A 138 -9.86 21.37 20.79
CA SER A 138 -8.95 20.81 19.77
C SER A 138 -7.53 20.54 20.28
N ASP A 139 -7.10 21.20 21.36
CA ASP A 139 -5.72 21.07 21.88
C ASP A 139 -5.58 20.06 23.02
N THR A 140 -6.68 19.68 23.68
CA THR A 140 -6.69 18.64 24.73
C THR A 140 -6.52 17.22 24.15
N PHE A 141 -6.96 17.00 22.92
CA PHE A 141 -6.87 15.70 22.23
C PHE A 141 -5.44 15.28 21.86
N LEU A 142 -4.52 16.24 21.70
CA LEU A 142 -3.11 15.96 21.40
C LEU A 142 -2.26 15.72 22.65
N LYS A 143 -2.69 16.19 23.83
CA LYS A 143 -1.92 16.03 25.09
C LYS A 143 -2.23 14.75 25.87
N LEU A 144 -3.46 14.23 25.79
CA LEU A 144 -3.84 13.00 26.52
C LEU A 144 -3.35 11.71 25.84
N ALA A 145 -3.08 11.72 24.53
CA ALA A 145 -2.52 10.59 23.81
C ALA A 145 -0.99 10.40 24.02
N LEU A 146 -0.32 11.35 24.69
CA LEU A 146 1.14 11.37 24.87
C LEU A 146 1.62 11.10 26.31
N THR A 147 0.74 10.86 27.27
CA THR A 147 1.14 10.71 28.69
C THR A 147 1.20 9.27 29.22
N HIS A 148 0.95 8.24 28.40
CA HIS A 148 1.08 6.83 28.81
C HIS A 148 2.02 6.02 27.90
N PHE A 149 3.19 6.59 27.60
CA PHE A 149 4.31 5.88 26.98
C PHE A 149 5.59 6.22 27.74
N GLN A 150 6.05 5.31 28.59
CA GLN A 150 7.46 5.22 28.97
C GLN A 150 8.06 4.01 28.25
N PRO A 151 9.04 4.22 27.36
CA PRO A 151 10.07 3.23 27.08
C PRO A 151 11.36 3.66 27.75
N ASP A 152 11.85 2.87 28.70
CA ASP A 152 13.25 2.90 29.11
C ASP A 152 14.11 2.46 27.92
N SER A 153 14.79 3.40 27.29
CA SER A 153 16.14 3.27 26.71
C SER A 153 16.49 4.56 25.98
N GLU A 154 17.56 5.22 26.44
CA GLU A 154 18.15 6.35 25.77
C GLU A 154 18.66 5.95 24.38
N ILE A 155 18.34 6.73 23.34
CA ILE A 155 19.19 7.19 22.21
C ILE A 155 18.25 7.81 21.14
N PHE A 156 18.68 8.93 20.56
CA PHE A 156 18.04 9.82 19.56
C PHE A 156 17.29 11.06 20.08
N LYS A 157 18.08 12.10 20.39
CA LYS A 157 17.69 13.51 20.23
C LYS A 157 17.93 13.93 18.78
N VAL A 158 16.89 14.28 18.02
CA VAL A 158 16.99 15.20 16.87
C VAL A 158 15.80 16.16 16.94
N GLY A 159 16.09 17.45 16.99
CA GLY A 159 15.15 18.51 17.35
C GLY A 159 14.26 18.99 16.21
N PHE A 160 13.04 19.39 16.55
CA PHE A 160 12.22 20.34 15.81
C PHE A 160 11.47 21.24 16.79
N LEU A 161 11.77 22.54 16.79
CA LEU A 161 11.00 23.58 17.47
C LEU A 161 11.01 24.86 16.62
N LYS A 162 9.84 25.53 16.65
CA LYS A 162 9.42 26.85 16.08
C LYS A 162 8.65 26.76 14.74
N THR A 163 7.44 27.32 14.57
CA THR A 163 6.51 28.10 15.43
C THR A 163 5.14 28.22 14.71
N SER A 164 4.03 27.96 15.41
CA SER A 164 2.66 27.84 14.85
C SER A 164 1.75 29.09 14.96
N LYS A 165 2.30 30.31 15.08
CA LYS A 165 1.50 31.51 15.39
C LYS A 165 1.03 32.38 14.21
N GLN A 166 1.28 32.00 12.95
CA GLN A 166 0.84 32.80 11.79
C GLN A 166 -0.33 32.22 10.97
N VAL A 167 -0.79 30.99 11.27
CA VAL A 167 -1.84 30.33 10.48
C VAL A 167 -3.27 30.67 10.93
N SER A 168 -3.45 31.18 12.15
CA SER A 168 -4.79 31.44 12.71
C SER A 168 -5.47 32.73 12.23
N LYS A 169 -4.77 33.63 11.51
CA LYS A 169 -5.37 34.89 11.02
C LYS A 169 -5.93 34.83 9.60
N SER A 170 -5.54 33.87 8.74
CA SER A 170 -6.05 33.83 7.35
C SER A 170 -7.31 33.00 7.16
N VAL A 171 -7.71 32.18 8.13
CA VAL A 171 -8.87 31.26 8.01
C VAL A 171 -10.20 31.96 8.32
N ASN A 172 -10.20 33.00 9.15
CA ASN A 172 -11.42 33.70 9.57
C ASN A 172 -11.90 34.79 8.61
N ALA A 173 -11.10 35.20 7.61
CA ALA A 173 -11.50 36.21 6.63
C ALA A 173 -12.32 35.63 5.47
N THR A 174 -12.11 34.36 5.10
CA THR A 174 -12.74 33.75 3.92
C THR A 174 -14.17 33.25 4.18
N PHE A 175 -14.54 33.01 5.44
CA PHE A 175 -15.87 32.49 5.79
C PHE A 175 -16.99 33.54 5.80
N ARG A 176 -16.66 34.85 5.80
CA ARG A 176 -17.67 35.93 5.79
C ARG A 176 -18.00 36.48 4.40
N ALA A 177 -17.28 36.10 3.35
CA ALA A 177 -17.46 36.66 2.01
C ALA A 177 -18.38 35.84 1.07
N SER A 178 -18.90 34.69 1.50
CA SER A 178 -19.71 33.80 0.65
C SER A 178 -21.18 33.67 1.07
N ALA A 179 -21.64 34.44 2.05
CA ALA A 179 -23.02 34.40 2.56
C ALA A 179 -23.98 35.41 1.90
N ASP A 180 -23.48 36.35 1.08
CA ASP A 180 -24.31 37.47 0.58
C ASP A 180 -24.88 37.31 -0.85
N ASN A 181 -24.64 36.20 -1.55
CA ASN A 181 -24.99 36.08 -2.98
C ASN A 181 -26.06 35.05 -3.37
N PHE A 182 -26.99 34.70 -2.47
CA PHE A 182 -28.18 33.93 -2.86
C PHE A 182 -29.44 34.49 -2.20
N LYS A 183 -30.03 35.53 -2.82
CA LYS A 183 -31.44 35.88 -2.65
C LYS A 183 -32.15 35.72 -4.00
N ASN A 184 -33.35 35.14 -3.96
CA ASN A 184 -34.40 35.05 -4.99
C ASN A 184 -34.55 33.72 -5.76
N ILE A 185 -35.27 32.75 -5.19
CA ILE A 185 -36.23 31.86 -5.91
C ILE A 185 -37.40 31.52 -4.94
N PRO A 186 -38.68 31.59 -5.36
CA PRO A 186 -39.84 31.51 -4.46
C PRO A 186 -40.23 30.07 -4.06
N GLN A 187 -40.59 29.90 -2.79
CA GLN A 187 -41.10 28.66 -2.19
C GLN A 187 -42.54 28.34 -2.65
N LYS A 188 -42.78 27.09 -3.07
CA LYS A 188 -44.11 26.47 -3.07
C LYS A 188 -44.16 25.41 -1.97
N ASN A 189 -45.06 25.59 -1.01
CA ASN A 189 -45.37 24.64 0.07
C ASN A 189 -46.10 23.38 -0.46
N PRO A 190 -45.99 22.26 0.26
CA PRO A 190 -47.21 21.66 0.84
C PRO A 190 -47.00 21.35 2.35
N VAL A 191 -47.83 21.93 3.22
CA VAL A 191 -49.07 21.34 3.79
C VAL A 191 -48.84 20.02 4.52
N ASN A 192 -48.45 20.10 5.78
CA ASN A 192 -49.21 19.58 6.92
C ASN A 192 -48.49 19.92 8.23
N ALA A 193 -48.93 21.02 8.85
CA ALA A 193 -48.69 21.32 10.25
C ALA A 193 -50.06 21.34 10.94
N LEU A 194 -50.23 20.51 11.96
CA LEU A 194 -51.29 20.70 12.95
C LEU A 194 -50.70 20.36 14.34
N VAL A 195 -50.23 21.44 14.97
CA VAL A 195 -50.38 21.79 16.38
C VAL A 195 -50.13 20.68 17.41
N ARG A 196 -49.02 20.81 18.15
CA ARG A 196 -49.04 20.88 19.61
C ARG A 196 -47.97 21.85 20.10
N THR A 197 -48.45 22.94 20.69
CA THR A 197 -47.74 23.91 21.48
C THR A 197 -47.22 23.25 22.75
N ASP A 198 -45.90 23.23 22.97
CA ASP A 198 -45.28 23.19 24.30
C ASP A 198 -43.80 23.62 24.16
N ALA A 199 -43.57 24.93 24.28
CA ALA A 199 -42.25 25.57 24.13
C ALA A 199 -41.27 25.32 25.30
N ASN A 200 -41.50 24.29 26.12
CA ASN A 200 -40.63 23.89 27.24
C ASN A 200 -40.04 22.46 27.08
N ALA A 201 -40.30 21.78 25.96
CA ALA A 201 -39.80 20.42 25.70
C ALA A 201 -38.56 20.37 24.77
N THR A 202 -38.22 21.46 24.07
CA THR A 202 -37.12 21.50 23.10
C THR A 202 -35.75 21.60 23.74
N ASP A 203 -35.60 22.37 24.83
CA ASP A 203 -34.30 22.53 25.51
C ASP A 203 -33.83 21.25 26.21
N ASN A 204 -34.77 20.48 26.79
CA ASN A 204 -34.48 19.16 27.34
C ASN A 204 -34.18 18.13 26.26
N ALA A 205 -34.88 18.16 25.12
CA ALA A 205 -34.61 17.26 24.01
C ALA A 205 -33.25 17.51 23.33
N GLU A 206 -32.82 18.78 23.21
CA GLU A 206 -31.49 19.13 22.68
C GLU A 206 -30.37 18.76 23.67
N ALA A 207 -30.57 19.03 24.97
CA ALA A 207 -29.65 18.62 26.02
C ALA A 207 -29.54 17.09 26.12
N GLU A 208 -30.66 16.36 26.14
CA GLU A 208 -30.69 14.90 26.13
C GLU A 208 -30.09 14.31 24.86
N ASN A 209 -30.32 14.91 23.69
CA ASN A 209 -29.68 14.48 22.44
C ASN A 209 -28.16 14.69 22.46
N SER A 210 -27.69 15.78 23.09
CA SER A 210 -26.25 16.05 23.25
C SER A 210 -25.57 15.09 24.23
N VAL A 211 -26.20 14.79 25.37
CA VAL A 211 -25.72 13.83 26.37
C VAL A 211 -25.73 12.41 25.79
N ASN A 212 -26.79 12.02 25.09
CA ASN A 212 -26.87 10.75 24.40
C ASN A 212 -25.85 10.62 23.26
N ALA A 213 -25.46 11.72 22.61
CA ALA A 213 -24.39 11.73 21.62
C ALA A 213 -23.00 11.55 22.28
N SER A 214 -22.74 12.23 23.40
CA SER A 214 -21.48 12.07 24.17
C SER A 214 -21.29 10.65 24.67
N LEU A 215 -22.32 10.08 25.30
CA LEU A 215 -22.30 8.70 25.81
C LEU A 215 -22.09 7.67 24.69
N ARG A 216 -22.67 7.91 23.50
CA ARG A 216 -22.45 7.05 22.31
C ARG A 216 -21.00 7.14 21.81
N ASN A 217 -20.39 8.32 21.82
CA ASN A 217 -19.00 8.51 21.41
C ASN A 217 -18.02 7.86 22.39
N GLU A 218 -18.26 8.00 23.70
CA GLU A 218 -17.44 7.34 24.73
C GLU A 218 -17.50 5.81 24.62
N ALA A 219 -18.69 5.26 24.42
CA ALA A 219 -18.86 3.82 24.21
C ALA A 219 -18.15 3.32 22.94
N GLN A 220 -18.19 4.09 21.85
CA GLN A 220 -17.44 3.76 20.63
C GLN A 220 -15.93 3.86 20.82
N LEU A 221 -15.45 4.84 21.58
CA LEU A 221 -14.02 4.99 21.85
C LEU A 221 -13.51 3.80 22.67
N LEU A 222 -14.22 3.42 23.72
CA LEU A 222 -13.89 2.24 24.53
C LEU A 222 -13.94 0.95 23.71
N ALA A 223 -14.92 0.81 22.82
CA ALA A 223 -15.01 -0.33 21.89
C ALA A 223 -13.82 -0.38 20.94
N TYR A 224 -13.44 0.76 20.37
CA TYR A 224 -12.26 0.88 19.54
C TYR A 224 -10.99 0.50 20.30
N GLU A 225 -10.76 1.05 21.49
CA GLU A 225 -9.58 0.77 22.31
C GLU A 225 -9.46 -0.71 22.65
N LYS A 226 -10.56 -1.35 23.08
CA LYS A 226 -10.57 -2.80 23.36
C LYS A 226 -10.19 -3.64 22.14
N CYS A 227 -10.76 -3.33 20.97
CA CYS A 227 -10.43 -4.04 19.73
C CYS A 227 -9.00 -3.74 19.26
N ALA A 228 -8.57 -2.47 19.30
CA ALA A 228 -7.25 -2.05 18.88
C ALA A 228 -6.16 -2.67 19.77
N ASN A 229 -6.37 -2.70 21.09
CA ASN A 229 -5.46 -3.35 22.04
C ASN A 229 -5.36 -4.86 21.79
N PHE A 230 -6.46 -5.51 21.40
CA PHE A 230 -6.41 -6.92 21.00
C PHE A 230 -5.57 -7.13 19.73
N VAL A 231 -5.84 -6.36 18.67
CA VAL A 231 -5.07 -6.43 17.42
C VAL A 231 -3.58 -6.17 17.67
N ASN A 232 -3.27 -5.09 18.41
CA ASN A 232 -1.90 -4.70 18.73
C ASN A 232 -1.22 -5.73 19.63
N GLY A 233 -1.95 -6.34 20.57
CA GLY A 233 -1.46 -7.42 21.42
C GLY A 233 -1.08 -8.69 20.65
N LEU A 234 -1.63 -8.90 19.45
CA LEU A 234 -1.18 -9.96 18.55
C LEU A 234 0.13 -9.62 17.81
N GLY A 235 0.64 -8.38 17.95
CA GLY A 235 1.78 -7.87 17.18
C GLY A 235 1.40 -7.35 15.79
N LEU A 236 0.13 -7.00 15.57
CA LEU A 236 -0.37 -6.37 14.35
C LEU A 236 -0.60 -4.87 14.58
N THR A 237 -0.86 -4.11 13.51
CA THR A 237 -1.23 -2.69 13.63
C THR A 237 -2.73 -2.52 13.41
N ALA A 238 -3.43 -2.09 14.46
CA ALA A 238 -4.85 -1.76 14.37
C ALA A 238 -5.10 -0.60 13.38
N PRO A 239 -6.26 -0.58 12.69
CA PRO A 239 -6.63 0.57 11.87
C PRO A 239 -6.82 1.81 12.75
N THR A 240 -6.15 2.92 12.41
CA THR A 240 -6.23 4.18 13.17
C THR A 240 -7.24 5.14 12.54
N PRO A 241 -8.13 5.77 13.33
CA PRO A 241 -9.03 6.80 12.84
C PRO A 241 -8.23 7.98 12.27
N ASP A 242 -8.64 8.47 11.11
CA ASP A 242 -8.06 9.62 10.42
C ASP A 242 -9.11 10.26 9.50
N LYS A 243 -8.72 11.26 8.68
CA LYS A 243 -9.66 11.92 7.75
C LYS A 243 -10.36 10.96 6.76
N SER A 244 -9.77 9.79 6.52
CA SER A 244 -10.26 8.74 5.61
C SER A 244 -10.88 7.54 6.32
N LYS A 245 -10.82 7.47 7.65
CA LYS A 245 -11.32 6.35 8.46
C LYS A 245 -11.98 6.88 9.71
N THR A 246 -13.27 6.66 9.81
CA THR A 246 -14.06 6.93 11.01
C THR A 246 -13.71 5.96 12.13
N LEU A 247 -13.98 6.35 13.36
CA LEU A 247 -13.85 5.47 14.53
C LEU A 247 -14.69 4.20 14.37
N SER A 248 -15.95 4.36 13.94
CA SER A 248 -16.88 3.26 13.66
C SER A 248 -16.37 2.33 12.54
N GLY A 249 -15.83 2.89 11.46
CA GLY A 249 -15.25 2.11 10.36
C GLY A 249 -14.03 1.32 10.79
N CYS A 250 -13.16 1.87 11.65
CA CYS A 250 -12.06 1.11 12.26
C CYS A 250 -12.56 -0.09 13.07
N ILE A 251 -13.59 0.08 13.89
CA ILE A 251 -14.22 -1.03 14.64
C ILE A 251 -14.75 -2.09 13.68
N LYS A 252 -15.54 -1.70 12.68
CA LYS A 252 -16.11 -2.64 11.69
C LYS A 252 -15.03 -3.43 10.95
N ARG A 253 -13.89 -2.81 10.61
CA ARG A 253 -12.74 -3.52 10.01
C ARG A 253 -12.19 -4.59 10.95
N MET A 254 -12.01 -4.28 12.23
CA MET A 254 -11.53 -5.25 13.23
C MET A 254 -12.55 -6.36 13.52
N GLN A 255 -13.82 -6.17 13.17
CA GLN A 255 -14.88 -7.18 13.23
C GLN A 255 -15.09 -7.92 11.90
N ASP A 256 -14.36 -7.60 10.83
CA ASP A 256 -14.59 -8.22 9.52
C ASP A 256 -13.54 -9.29 9.19
N LYS A 257 -14.00 -10.52 8.96
CA LYS A 257 -13.17 -11.65 8.50
C LYS A 257 -12.33 -11.27 7.28
N ARG A 258 -12.87 -10.49 6.34
CA ARG A 258 -12.19 -10.12 5.09
C ARG A 258 -10.98 -9.24 5.36
N TRP A 259 -11.11 -8.31 6.31
CA TRP A 259 -10.01 -7.45 6.74
C TRP A 259 -8.92 -8.27 7.43
N TRP A 260 -9.30 -9.18 8.33
CA TRP A 260 -8.37 -10.09 8.99
C TRP A 260 -7.62 -10.97 8.00
N LEU A 261 -8.33 -11.66 7.11
CA LEU A 261 -7.70 -12.57 6.13
C LEU A 261 -6.68 -11.85 5.25
N LYS A 262 -7.00 -10.63 4.79
CA LYS A 262 -6.06 -9.81 4.02
C LYS A 262 -4.83 -9.41 4.84
N THR A 263 -5.04 -9.07 6.11
CA THR A 263 -3.97 -8.66 7.04
C THR A 263 -3.06 -9.82 7.36
N LEU A 264 -3.60 -10.98 7.74
CA LEU A 264 -2.85 -12.19 8.08
C LEU A 264 -1.99 -12.67 6.90
N ARG A 265 -2.57 -12.79 5.69
CA ARG A 265 -1.82 -13.18 4.48
C ARG A 265 -0.64 -12.26 4.21
N LYS A 266 -0.86 -10.94 4.33
CA LYS A 266 0.18 -9.94 4.10
C LYS A 266 1.33 -10.06 5.09
N VAL A 267 1.00 -10.30 6.37
CA VAL A 267 2.01 -10.42 7.44
C VAL A 267 2.79 -11.72 7.29
N ILE A 268 2.14 -12.85 7.02
CA ILE A 268 2.81 -14.13 6.77
C ILE A 268 3.79 -13.99 5.62
N MET A 269 3.33 -13.51 4.47
CA MET A 269 4.17 -13.34 3.28
C MET A 269 5.42 -12.50 3.58
N ARG A 270 5.27 -11.36 4.27
CA ARG A 270 6.39 -10.49 4.61
C ARG A 270 7.32 -11.10 5.64
N LYS A 271 6.78 -11.72 6.68
CA LYS A 271 7.59 -12.34 7.74
C LYS A 271 8.34 -13.56 7.25
N THR A 272 7.78 -14.33 6.32
CA THR A 272 8.52 -15.36 5.59
C THR A 272 9.71 -14.76 4.85
N GLU A 273 9.51 -13.67 4.12
CA GLU A 273 10.62 -13.03 3.41
C GLU A 273 11.66 -12.39 4.36
N GLU A 274 11.24 -11.78 5.48
CA GLU A 274 12.15 -11.29 6.53
C GLU A 274 13.00 -12.42 7.12
N CYS A 275 12.39 -13.58 7.41
CA CYS A 275 13.14 -14.76 7.85
C CYS A 275 14.16 -15.21 6.79
N MET A 276 13.78 -15.19 5.51
CA MET A 276 14.68 -15.56 4.42
C MET A 276 15.83 -14.55 4.24
N LEU A 277 15.57 -13.25 4.45
CA LEU A 277 16.60 -12.24 4.53
C LEU A 277 17.57 -12.54 5.68
N GLN A 278 17.09 -12.84 6.88
CA GLN A 278 17.94 -13.21 8.03
C GLN A 278 18.76 -14.49 7.81
N LEU A 279 18.20 -15.48 7.12
CA LEU A 279 18.87 -16.73 6.75
C LEU A 279 19.88 -16.57 5.59
N ASN A 280 20.08 -15.33 5.11
CA ASN A 280 20.94 -14.99 3.97
C ASN A 280 20.57 -15.78 2.71
N LYS A 281 19.27 -15.82 2.38
CA LYS A 281 18.73 -16.52 1.21
C LYS A 281 18.21 -15.60 0.12
N VAL A 282 18.47 -14.29 0.26
CA VAL A 282 18.14 -13.28 -0.73
C VAL A 282 19.43 -12.56 -1.15
N HIS A 283 20.03 -13.02 -2.24
CA HIS A 283 21.23 -12.44 -2.85
C HIS A 283 21.46 -13.06 -4.24
N LYS A 284 22.43 -12.53 -4.99
CA LYS A 284 22.76 -12.95 -6.36
C LYS A 284 22.94 -14.47 -6.54
N HIS A 285 23.57 -15.14 -5.57
CA HIS A 285 23.93 -16.57 -5.62
C HIS A 285 22.93 -17.49 -4.90
N ALA A 286 21.78 -16.95 -4.47
CA ALA A 286 20.67 -17.71 -3.92
C ALA A 286 19.38 -17.20 -4.56
N GLY A 287 18.40 -16.77 -3.78
CA GLY A 287 17.21 -16.14 -4.31
C GLY A 287 17.46 -14.70 -4.71
N ILE A 288 17.76 -14.42 -5.98
CA ILE A 288 17.97 -13.05 -6.44
C ILE A 288 16.68 -12.23 -6.32
N TYR A 289 16.80 -10.99 -5.82
CA TYR A 289 15.72 -10.00 -5.57
C TYR A 289 14.73 -10.38 -4.45
N CYS A 290 14.33 -11.64 -4.38
CA CYS A 290 13.52 -12.23 -3.33
C CYS A 290 13.82 -13.73 -3.19
N SER A 291 13.44 -14.31 -2.07
CA SER A 291 13.60 -15.76 -1.83
C SER A 291 12.82 -16.62 -2.84
N ASP A 292 13.27 -17.85 -3.05
CA ASP A 292 12.58 -18.81 -3.92
C ASP A 292 11.17 -19.14 -3.42
N ILE A 293 10.97 -19.11 -2.09
CA ILE A 293 9.65 -19.31 -1.46
C ILE A 293 8.69 -18.21 -1.91
N THR A 294 9.10 -16.94 -1.84
CA THR A 294 8.28 -15.81 -2.25
C THR A 294 7.97 -15.82 -3.75
N ALA A 295 8.97 -16.12 -4.58
CA ALA A 295 8.78 -16.24 -6.03
C ALA A 295 7.79 -17.37 -6.39
N SER A 296 7.97 -18.55 -5.80
CA SER A 296 7.13 -19.72 -6.01
C SER A 296 5.68 -19.48 -5.56
N ASN A 297 5.50 -18.93 -4.36
CA ASN A 297 4.17 -18.59 -3.83
C ASN A 297 3.45 -17.58 -4.73
N ARG A 298 4.17 -16.57 -5.26
CA ARG A 298 3.59 -15.59 -6.19
C ARG A 298 3.15 -16.25 -7.49
N ARG A 299 3.96 -17.16 -8.04
CA ARG A 299 3.62 -17.93 -9.25
C ARG A 299 2.34 -18.73 -9.06
N PHE A 300 2.24 -19.50 -7.97
CA PHE A 300 1.02 -20.26 -7.65
C PHE A 300 -0.20 -19.36 -7.44
N GLN A 301 -0.02 -18.23 -6.74
CA GLN A 301 -1.10 -17.26 -6.54
C GLN A 301 -1.61 -16.71 -7.88
N LYS A 302 -0.72 -16.35 -8.80
CA LYS A 302 -1.10 -15.87 -10.15
C LYS A 302 -1.82 -16.96 -10.94
N ALA A 303 -1.30 -18.19 -10.96
CA ALA A 303 -1.96 -19.30 -11.64
C ALA A 303 -3.39 -19.54 -11.12
N ARG A 304 -3.57 -19.53 -9.79
CA ARG A 304 -4.89 -19.63 -9.14
C ARG A 304 -5.82 -18.47 -9.51
N GLN A 305 -5.30 -17.24 -9.54
CA GLN A 305 -6.07 -16.07 -9.93
C GLN A 305 -6.53 -16.15 -11.40
N LEU A 306 -5.65 -16.59 -12.31
CA LEU A 306 -6.00 -16.75 -13.72
C LEU A 306 -7.10 -17.79 -13.90
N LYS A 307 -6.97 -18.96 -13.29
CA LYS A 307 -7.99 -20.02 -13.30
C LYS A 307 -9.32 -19.54 -12.71
N MET A 308 -9.29 -18.74 -11.65
CA MET A 308 -10.49 -18.15 -11.07
C MET A 308 -11.18 -17.17 -12.04
N MET A 309 -10.41 -16.35 -12.76
CA MET A 309 -10.96 -15.37 -13.71
C MET A 309 -11.60 -16.03 -14.94
N GLU A 310 -11.15 -17.22 -15.34
CA GLU A 310 -11.78 -18.01 -16.40
C GLU A 310 -13.19 -18.50 -16.01
N GLY A 311 -13.40 -18.80 -14.73
CA GLY A 311 -14.70 -19.25 -14.19
C GLY A 311 -15.71 -18.14 -13.91
N ILE A 312 -15.32 -16.88 -14.06
CA ILE A 312 -16.15 -15.70 -13.77
C ILE A 312 -16.41 -14.97 -15.08
N SER A 313 -17.68 -14.74 -15.41
CA SER A 313 -18.08 -13.91 -16.53
C SER A 313 -18.57 -12.53 -16.07
N LEU A 314 -18.42 -11.54 -16.96
CA LEU A 314 -19.05 -10.24 -16.89
C LEU A 314 -20.19 -10.22 -17.92
N VAL A 315 -21.36 -9.76 -17.49
CA VAL A 315 -22.55 -9.59 -18.34
C VAL A 315 -22.99 -8.14 -18.25
N ASN A 316 -23.32 -7.51 -19.38
CA ASN A 316 -23.88 -6.17 -19.41
C ASN A 316 -25.40 -6.16 -19.62
N GLU A 317 -25.98 -4.98 -19.71
CA GLU A 317 -27.42 -4.77 -19.94
C GLU A 317 -27.92 -5.25 -21.32
N HIS A 318 -27.03 -5.57 -22.25
CA HIS A 318 -27.35 -6.11 -23.58
C HIS A 318 -27.08 -7.62 -23.67
N ASP A 319 -26.94 -8.30 -22.53
CA ASP A 319 -26.59 -9.72 -22.40
C ASP A 319 -25.27 -10.13 -23.10
N GLN A 320 -24.40 -9.17 -23.39
CA GLN A 320 -23.05 -9.46 -23.88
C GLN A 320 -22.25 -10.07 -22.74
N ARG A 321 -21.65 -11.23 -23.01
CA ARG A 321 -20.90 -12.01 -22.02
C ARG A 321 -19.44 -12.10 -22.41
N TYR A 322 -18.57 -11.71 -21.49
CA TYR A 322 -17.13 -11.89 -21.60
C TYR A 322 -16.61 -12.56 -20.33
N SER A 323 -15.59 -13.42 -20.44
CA SER A 323 -14.87 -13.89 -19.26
C SER A 323 -14.11 -12.72 -18.61
N LEU A 324 -13.97 -12.78 -17.29
CA LEU A 324 -13.14 -11.81 -16.57
C LEU A 324 -11.68 -11.88 -17.04
N ARG A 325 -11.25 -13.05 -17.54
CA ARG A 325 -9.93 -13.25 -18.13
C ARG A 325 -9.72 -12.43 -19.41
N GLU A 326 -10.66 -12.45 -20.35
CA GLU A 326 -10.57 -11.64 -21.58
C GLU A 326 -10.46 -10.15 -21.25
N ILE A 327 -11.29 -9.67 -20.32
CA ILE A 327 -11.26 -8.26 -19.90
C ILE A 327 -9.96 -7.91 -19.17
N HIS A 328 -9.42 -8.83 -18.37
CA HIS A 328 -8.13 -8.67 -17.71
C HIS A 328 -6.99 -8.49 -18.74
N ASP A 329 -7.00 -9.26 -19.82
CA ASP A 329 -5.92 -9.24 -20.80
C ASP A 329 -5.90 -7.95 -21.66
N LEU A 330 -7.05 -7.29 -21.78
CA LEU A 330 -7.18 -5.96 -22.42
C LEU A 330 -6.85 -4.80 -21.47
N ASN A 331 -6.65 -5.04 -20.18
CA ASN A 331 -6.42 -4.00 -19.18
C ASN A 331 -4.99 -3.42 -19.29
N PRO A 332 -4.77 -2.12 -18.99
CA PRO A 332 -3.44 -1.56 -18.78
C PRO A 332 -2.58 -2.25 -17.69
N SER A 333 -3.16 -3.12 -16.86
CA SER A 333 -2.39 -3.97 -15.94
C SER A 333 -1.69 -5.15 -16.63
N ASN A 334 -2.11 -5.52 -17.84
CA ASN A 334 -1.41 -6.53 -18.64
C ASN A 334 0.04 -6.04 -18.91
N PRO A 335 1.06 -6.88 -18.72
CA PRO A 335 2.47 -6.51 -18.89
C PRO A 335 2.77 -5.82 -20.23
N ILE A 336 2.28 -6.36 -21.34
CA ILE A 336 2.54 -5.84 -22.69
C ILE A 336 1.91 -4.44 -22.85
N ASN A 337 0.64 -4.29 -22.47
CA ASN A 337 -0.06 -3.01 -22.54
C ASN A 337 0.59 -1.96 -21.64
N ARG A 338 0.99 -2.37 -20.43
CA ARG A 338 1.69 -1.51 -19.47
C ARG A 338 3.03 -1.02 -20.03
N ARG A 339 3.82 -1.92 -20.62
CA ARG A 339 5.11 -1.60 -21.26
C ARG A 339 4.91 -0.62 -22.40
N ASN A 340 4.00 -0.93 -23.33
CA ASN A 340 3.72 -0.07 -24.49
C ASN A 340 3.29 1.34 -24.05
N GLU A 341 2.36 1.45 -23.10
CA GLU A 341 1.91 2.76 -22.60
C GLU A 341 3.03 3.55 -21.92
N LEU A 342 3.89 2.90 -21.13
CA LEU A 342 5.04 3.57 -20.50
C LEU A 342 6.05 4.07 -21.55
N MET A 343 6.31 3.27 -22.59
CA MET A 343 7.19 3.63 -23.70
C MET A 343 6.63 4.80 -24.51
N THR A 344 5.33 4.77 -24.85
CA THR A 344 4.65 5.88 -25.54
C THR A 344 4.78 7.19 -24.75
N ARG A 345 4.56 7.13 -23.43
CA ARG A 345 4.67 8.32 -22.58
C ARG A 345 6.09 8.86 -22.48
N MET A 346 7.06 7.97 -22.28
CA MET A 346 8.46 8.38 -22.19
C MET A 346 8.93 9.00 -23.51
N ARG A 347 8.56 8.38 -24.64
CA ARG A 347 8.89 8.92 -25.97
C ARG A 347 8.31 10.30 -26.19
N GLY A 348 7.03 10.50 -25.85
CA GLY A 348 6.42 11.82 -25.97
C GLY A 348 7.08 12.86 -25.06
N PHE A 349 7.51 12.50 -23.83
CA PHE A 349 8.28 13.44 -22.99
C PHE A 349 9.64 13.81 -23.57
N GLU A 350 10.33 12.85 -24.20
CA GLU A 350 11.59 13.12 -24.89
C GLU A 350 11.38 14.06 -26.09
N ASP A 351 10.35 13.83 -26.89
CA ASP A 351 10.06 14.67 -28.06
C ASP A 351 9.62 16.10 -27.65
N ILE A 352 8.94 16.24 -26.50
CA ILE A 352 8.64 17.56 -25.91
C ILE A 352 9.92 18.22 -25.38
N ALA A 353 10.78 17.48 -24.68
CA ALA A 353 12.02 18.03 -24.14
C ALA A 353 12.91 18.60 -25.25
N LYS A 354 13.02 17.90 -26.38
CA LYS A 354 13.74 18.38 -27.56
C LYS A 354 13.15 19.67 -28.14
N GLU A 355 11.82 19.77 -28.21
CA GLU A 355 11.14 20.97 -28.72
C GLU A 355 11.32 22.17 -27.79
N LEU A 356 11.25 21.95 -26.48
CA LEU A 356 11.39 23.02 -25.48
C LEU A 356 12.85 23.32 -25.10
N GLY A 357 13.83 22.59 -25.67
CA GLY A 357 15.23 22.73 -25.29
C GLY A 357 15.57 22.26 -23.87
N HIS A 358 14.69 21.48 -23.24
CA HIS A 358 14.94 20.90 -21.92
C HIS A 358 15.97 19.77 -21.99
N ILE A 359 16.75 19.62 -20.94
CA ILE A 359 17.79 18.60 -20.85
C ILE A 359 17.39 17.47 -19.91
N GLY A 360 17.85 16.26 -20.25
CA GLY A 360 17.50 15.03 -19.55
C GLY A 360 18.65 14.50 -18.70
N ASP A 361 18.34 14.09 -17.47
CA ASP A 361 19.24 13.37 -16.58
C ASP A 361 18.66 11.99 -16.24
N PHE A 362 19.50 10.96 -16.39
CA PHE A 362 19.26 9.64 -15.83
C PHE A 362 19.93 9.53 -14.47
N ILE A 363 19.11 9.40 -13.43
CA ILE A 363 19.53 9.44 -12.03
C ILE A 363 19.35 8.06 -11.43
N THR A 364 20.39 7.53 -10.81
CA THR A 364 20.30 6.34 -9.97
C THR A 364 20.43 6.77 -8.52
N LEU A 365 19.42 6.51 -7.69
CA LEU A 365 19.40 6.84 -6.26
C LEU A 365 19.30 5.54 -5.45
N THR A 366 20.21 5.34 -4.51
CA THR A 366 20.35 4.08 -3.75
C THR A 366 20.21 4.31 -2.23
N CYS A 367 20.04 3.22 -1.49
CA CYS A 367 20.01 3.24 -0.02
C CYS A 367 21.43 3.12 0.58
N PRO A 368 21.68 3.66 1.80
CA PRO A 368 22.91 3.43 2.56
C PRO A 368 23.25 1.96 2.79
N SER A 369 24.51 1.65 3.10
CA SER A 369 25.01 0.27 3.28
C SER A 369 24.18 -0.54 4.29
N LYS A 370 23.69 0.09 5.37
CA LYS A 370 22.91 -0.57 6.42
C LYS A 370 21.58 -1.18 5.95
N TYR A 371 21.09 -0.79 4.78
CA TYR A 371 19.90 -1.38 4.16
C TYR A 371 20.20 -2.64 3.35
N HIS A 372 21.45 -2.84 2.93
CA HIS A 372 21.85 -3.95 2.08
C HIS A 372 22.24 -5.17 2.89
N ALA A 373 21.56 -6.28 2.66
CA ALA A 373 21.65 -7.49 3.46
C ALA A 373 22.89 -8.34 3.10
N ALA A 374 23.39 -8.25 1.88
CA ALA A 374 24.49 -9.09 1.40
C ALA A 374 25.40 -8.35 0.41
N TYR A 375 26.63 -8.83 0.24
CA TYR A 375 27.53 -8.30 -0.79
C TYR A 375 27.22 -8.89 -2.18
N ALA A 376 27.23 -8.04 -3.21
CA ALA A 376 26.93 -8.43 -4.60
C ALA A 376 27.81 -9.56 -5.15
N LYS A 377 29.11 -9.52 -4.82
CA LYS A 377 30.13 -10.40 -5.42
C LYS A 377 30.16 -11.77 -4.77
N SER A 378 30.17 -11.84 -3.43
CA SER A 378 30.29 -13.10 -2.71
C SER A 378 28.95 -13.67 -2.23
N GLY A 379 27.93 -12.82 -2.07
CA GLY A 379 26.68 -13.21 -1.41
C GLY A 379 26.79 -13.32 0.11
N ASP A 380 27.96 -13.00 0.69
CA ASP A 380 28.14 -13.00 2.13
C ASP A 380 27.32 -11.91 2.80
N ARG A 381 26.95 -12.14 4.06
CA ARG A 381 26.26 -11.16 4.90
C ARG A 381 27.05 -9.86 4.96
N ASN A 382 26.40 -8.75 4.67
CA ASN A 382 26.98 -7.43 4.93
C ASN A 382 26.97 -7.16 6.45
N PRO A 383 28.13 -6.95 7.11
CA PRO A 383 28.20 -6.67 8.54
C PRO A 383 27.54 -5.35 8.93
N ASN A 384 27.41 -4.39 8.00
CA ASN A 384 26.74 -3.11 8.27
C ASN A 384 25.21 -3.24 8.26
N TRP A 385 24.65 -4.36 7.79
CA TRP A 385 23.20 -4.52 7.68
C TRP A 385 22.53 -4.52 9.05
N GLN A 386 21.58 -3.60 9.24
CA GLN A 386 20.87 -3.42 10.51
C GLN A 386 19.49 -4.11 10.52
N GLY A 387 19.29 -5.12 9.67
CA GLY A 387 18.02 -5.85 9.60
C GLY A 387 16.90 -5.10 8.87
N PHE A 388 17.20 -4.01 8.16
CA PHE A 388 16.20 -3.26 7.41
C PHE A 388 15.60 -4.10 6.27
N THR A 389 14.29 -3.97 6.11
CA THR A 389 13.52 -4.62 5.05
C THR A 389 13.49 -3.76 3.77
N PRO A 390 13.25 -4.36 2.59
CA PRO A 390 13.01 -3.61 1.37
C PRO A 390 11.86 -2.60 1.47
N GLN A 391 10.83 -2.87 2.28
CA GLN A 391 9.77 -1.89 2.54
C GLN A 391 10.32 -0.63 3.24
N GLN A 392 11.19 -0.80 4.24
CA GLN A 392 11.82 0.31 4.95
C GLN A 392 12.80 1.08 4.04
N GLY A 393 13.58 0.38 3.21
CA GLY A 393 14.41 1.04 2.18
C GLY A 393 13.57 1.88 1.20
N GLN A 394 12.40 1.37 0.79
CA GLN A 394 11.50 2.13 -0.09
C GLN A 394 10.90 3.35 0.63
N GLN A 395 10.60 3.23 1.92
CA GLN A 395 10.12 4.36 2.74
C GLN A 395 11.20 5.44 2.88
N TYR A 396 12.46 5.05 3.08
CA TYR A 396 13.61 5.96 3.08
C TYR A 396 13.71 6.75 1.77
N LEU A 397 13.71 6.07 0.61
CA LEU A 397 13.77 6.72 -0.70
C LEU A 397 12.56 7.65 -0.94
N CYS A 398 11.37 7.24 -0.52
CA CYS A 398 10.17 8.10 -0.55
C CYS A 398 10.32 9.34 0.33
N GLY A 399 10.93 9.22 1.51
CA GLY A 399 11.19 10.32 2.44
C GLY A 399 12.14 11.35 1.85
N ILE A 400 13.28 10.90 1.31
CA ILE A 400 14.24 11.76 0.59
C ILE A 400 13.55 12.45 -0.59
N TRP A 401 12.82 11.71 -1.42
CA TRP A 401 12.15 12.30 -2.58
C TRP A 401 11.06 13.31 -2.19
N ALA A 402 10.42 13.15 -1.04
CA ALA A 402 9.48 14.15 -0.52
C ALA A 402 10.22 15.46 -0.16
N LYS A 403 11.40 15.38 0.47
CA LYS A 403 12.24 16.54 0.78
C LYS A 403 12.75 17.22 -0.50
N ILE A 404 13.30 16.45 -1.44
CA ILE A 404 13.75 16.93 -2.76
C ILE A 404 12.62 17.70 -3.45
N ARG A 405 11.44 17.10 -3.59
CA ARG A 405 10.31 17.77 -4.26
C ARG A 405 9.88 19.06 -3.56
N ALA A 406 9.89 19.08 -2.24
CA ALA A 406 9.51 20.27 -1.48
C ALA A 406 10.51 21.42 -1.67
N GLU A 407 11.81 21.10 -1.75
CA GLU A 407 12.85 22.10 -2.00
C GLU A 407 12.84 22.60 -3.45
N LEU A 408 12.72 21.69 -4.43
CA LEU A 408 12.61 22.08 -5.84
C LEU A 408 11.38 22.99 -6.08
N ASP A 409 10.25 22.71 -5.44
CA ASP A 409 9.04 23.55 -5.54
C ASP A 409 9.26 24.95 -4.95
N ARG A 410 10.00 25.07 -3.83
CA ARG A 410 10.39 26.39 -3.26
C ARG A 410 11.32 27.18 -4.15
N GLN A 411 12.18 26.49 -4.90
CA GLN A 411 13.09 27.09 -5.87
C GLN A 411 12.43 27.28 -7.25
N GLU A 412 11.13 26.97 -7.37
CA GLU A 412 10.36 27.01 -8.62
C GLU A 412 10.92 26.11 -9.74
N ILE A 413 11.76 25.12 -9.40
CA ILE A 413 12.34 24.17 -10.33
C ILE A 413 11.33 23.05 -10.61
N ARG A 414 10.90 22.96 -11.87
CA ARG A 414 9.90 21.98 -12.29
C ARG A 414 10.57 20.86 -13.10
N THR A 415 10.12 19.63 -12.87
CA THR A 415 10.62 18.45 -13.58
C THR A 415 9.47 17.54 -14.02
N TYR A 416 9.72 16.76 -15.07
CA TYR A 416 8.80 15.74 -15.56
C TYR A 416 9.56 14.54 -16.12
N GLY A 417 8.91 13.39 -16.16
CA GLY A 417 9.49 12.14 -16.65
C GLY A 417 8.97 10.91 -15.92
N LEU A 418 9.84 9.94 -15.66
CA LEU A 418 9.47 8.64 -15.12
C LEU A 418 10.46 8.19 -14.03
N ARG A 419 9.92 7.64 -12.94
CA ARG A 419 10.68 6.90 -11.92
C ARG A 419 10.34 5.42 -11.99
N VAL A 420 11.38 4.60 -11.96
CA VAL A 420 11.36 3.14 -11.85
C VAL A 420 12.00 2.75 -10.52
N ALA A 421 11.35 1.91 -9.72
CA ALA A 421 11.91 1.33 -8.51
C ALA A 421 12.19 -0.15 -8.74
N GLU A 422 13.41 -0.57 -8.44
CA GLU A 422 13.93 -1.92 -8.72
C GLU A 422 14.61 -2.50 -7.49
N PRO A 423 14.61 -3.82 -7.31
CA PRO A 423 15.45 -4.48 -6.34
C PRO A 423 16.91 -4.55 -6.82
N GLN A 424 17.85 -4.32 -5.91
CA GLN A 424 19.23 -4.81 -6.07
C GLN A 424 19.27 -6.32 -5.83
N HIS A 425 20.42 -6.95 -6.05
CA HIS A 425 20.57 -8.41 -5.97
C HIS A 425 20.11 -9.03 -4.63
N ASP A 426 20.12 -8.26 -3.54
CA ASP A 426 19.72 -8.65 -2.18
C ASP A 426 18.28 -8.19 -1.81
N GLY A 427 17.55 -7.63 -2.76
CA GLY A 427 16.19 -7.13 -2.58
C GLY A 427 16.10 -5.67 -2.12
N THR A 428 17.21 -4.99 -1.82
CA THR A 428 17.19 -3.58 -1.40
C THR A 428 16.71 -2.70 -2.56
N PRO A 429 15.71 -1.80 -2.37
CA PRO A 429 15.23 -0.96 -3.45
C PRO A 429 16.28 0.10 -3.85
N HIS A 430 16.30 0.42 -5.14
CA HIS A 430 16.93 1.61 -5.69
C HIS A 430 16.02 2.20 -6.77
N TRP A 431 16.19 3.49 -7.05
CA TRP A 431 15.40 4.20 -8.04
C TRP A 431 16.23 4.61 -9.24
N HIS A 432 15.66 4.38 -10.42
CA HIS A 432 16.09 4.99 -11.67
C HIS A 432 15.08 6.07 -12.05
N LEU A 433 15.54 7.31 -12.19
CA LEU A 433 14.72 8.44 -12.60
C LEU A 433 15.23 8.95 -13.94
N MET A 434 14.36 8.97 -14.95
CA MET A 434 14.61 9.68 -16.20
C MET A 434 13.79 10.97 -16.14
N LEU A 435 14.45 12.09 -15.88
CA LEU A 435 13.82 13.39 -15.65
C LEU A 435 14.35 14.45 -16.61
N PHE A 436 13.45 15.34 -17.02
CA PHE A 436 13.77 16.53 -17.81
C PHE A 436 13.57 17.78 -16.97
N VAL A 437 14.44 18.75 -17.20
CA VAL A 437 14.49 20.06 -16.53
C VAL A 437 14.95 21.13 -17.52
N GLU A 438 14.59 22.39 -17.26
CA GLU A 438 15.15 23.53 -17.99
C GLU A 438 16.67 23.63 -17.77
N PRO A 439 17.47 23.98 -18.81
CA PRO A 439 18.92 23.97 -18.74
C PRO A 439 19.51 24.81 -17.62
N GLU A 440 18.90 25.96 -17.33
CA GLU A 440 19.37 26.93 -16.34
C GLU A 440 19.26 26.37 -14.92
N HIS A 441 18.36 25.42 -14.69
CA HIS A 441 18.09 24.85 -13.37
C HIS A 441 18.85 23.55 -13.09
N LEU A 442 19.59 23.00 -14.05
CA LEU A 442 20.24 21.69 -13.91
C LEU A 442 21.17 21.58 -12.70
N ASN A 443 22.02 22.59 -12.50
CA ASN A 443 23.00 22.57 -11.42
C ASN A 443 22.31 22.62 -10.05
N ALA A 444 21.31 23.49 -9.88
CA ALA A 444 20.51 23.56 -8.67
C ALA A 444 19.73 22.27 -8.43
N PHE A 445 19.13 21.70 -9.49
CA PHE A 445 18.43 20.43 -9.44
C PHE A 445 19.34 19.29 -8.95
N ARG A 446 20.54 19.13 -9.53
CA ARG A 446 21.53 18.14 -9.09
C ARG A 446 22.01 18.40 -7.67
N ALA A 447 22.22 19.66 -7.29
CA ALA A 447 22.67 20.04 -5.95
C ALA A 447 21.63 19.65 -4.89
N VAL A 448 20.34 19.91 -5.13
CA VAL A 448 19.24 19.54 -4.21
C VAL A 448 19.16 18.02 -4.04
N ILE A 449 19.25 17.26 -5.14
CA ILE A 449 19.24 15.79 -5.07
C ILE A 449 20.45 15.27 -4.29
N ASN A 450 21.66 15.77 -4.58
CA ASN A 450 22.87 15.39 -3.84
C ASN A 450 22.72 15.70 -2.35
N HIS A 451 22.30 16.91 -1.99
CA HIS A 451 22.16 17.32 -0.60
C HIS A 451 21.33 16.33 0.23
N TYR A 452 20.14 15.95 -0.25
CA TYR A 452 19.29 15.01 0.48
C TYR A 452 19.71 13.54 0.33
N ALA A 453 20.39 13.16 -0.77
CA ALA A 453 20.90 11.81 -0.94
C ALA A 453 22.03 11.48 0.07
N PHE A 454 22.83 12.48 0.45
CA PHE A 454 23.93 12.36 1.41
C PHE A 454 23.58 12.78 2.85
N GLU A 455 22.32 13.14 3.13
CA GLU A 455 21.88 13.57 4.47
C GLU A 455 22.05 12.47 5.53
N GLU A 456 21.82 11.21 5.15
CA GLU A 456 21.95 10.05 6.03
C GLU A 456 23.16 9.21 5.62
N ASP A 457 24.08 8.93 6.53
CA ASP A 457 25.30 8.14 6.30
C ASP A 457 26.08 8.60 5.05
N GLY A 458 26.20 9.91 4.81
CA GLY A 458 26.83 10.45 3.61
C GLY A 458 28.34 10.21 3.51
N ASP A 459 28.98 9.97 4.66
CA ASP A 459 30.42 9.76 4.78
C ASP A 459 30.83 8.27 4.83
N GLU A 460 29.88 7.33 4.65
CA GLU A 460 30.21 5.90 4.61
C GLU A 460 31.09 5.55 3.39
N ALA A 461 31.92 4.52 3.52
CA ALA A 461 32.80 4.07 2.45
C ALA A 461 31.98 3.67 1.20
N GLY A 462 32.31 4.27 0.05
CA GLY A 462 31.63 4.01 -1.21
C GLY A 462 30.36 4.85 -1.44
N ALA A 463 29.95 5.70 -0.50
CA ALA A 463 28.77 6.55 -0.67
C ALA A 463 28.93 7.54 -1.82
N ARG A 464 30.09 8.21 -1.93
CA ARG A 464 30.35 9.20 -2.97
C ARG A 464 30.21 8.63 -4.38
N GLU A 465 30.57 7.36 -4.55
CA GLU A 465 30.54 6.66 -5.82
C GLU A 465 29.17 6.04 -6.14
N ASN A 466 28.43 5.58 -5.12
CA ASN A 466 27.27 4.71 -5.31
C ASN A 466 25.92 5.29 -4.83
N ARG A 467 25.92 6.33 -3.99
CA ARG A 467 24.68 6.85 -3.37
C ARG A 467 23.75 7.48 -4.39
N VAL A 468 24.31 8.33 -5.24
CA VAL A 468 23.60 8.95 -6.35
C VAL A 468 24.52 9.08 -7.56
N LYS A 469 24.00 8.68 -8.73
CA LYS A 469 24.72 8.80 -10.00
C LYS A 469 23.86 9.56 -11.00
N PHE A 470 24.43 10.62 -11.57
CA PHE A 470 23.83 11.38 -12.66
C PHE A 470 24.50 10.99 -13.98
N VAL A 471 23.69 10.65 -14.98
CA VAL A 471 24.14 10.44 -16.36
C VAL A 471 23.34 11.38 -17.24
N ALA A 472 24.01 12.41 -17.76
CA ALA A 472 23.40 13.32 -18.72
C ALA A 472 23.03 12.55 -19.99
N ILE A 473 21.82 12.76 -20.49
CA ILE A 473 21.40 12.15 -21.75
C ILE A 473 22.08 12.85 -22.91
N ASP A 474 22.85 12.08 -23.66
CA ASP A 474 23.45 12.50 -24.93
C ASP A 474 22.64 11.92 -26.09
N PRO A 475 21.93 12.76 -26.87
CA PRO A 475 21.15 12.31 -28.02
C PRO A 475 21.94 11.50 -29.05
N ASN A 476 23.27 11.69 -29.12
CA ASN A 476 24.13 10.99 -30.06
C ASN A 476 24.48 9.57 -29.59
N LYS A 477 24.43 9.30 -28.28
CA LYS A 477 24.73 7.98 -27.69
C LYS A 477 23.49 7.12 -27.50
N GLY A 478 22.32 7.75 -27.43
CA GLY A 478 21.05 7.06 -27.30
C GLY A 478 19.91 7.97 -26.86
N SER A 479 18.68 7.55 -27.14
CA SER A 479 17.48 8.28 -26.72
C SER A 479 17.26 8.16 -25.21
N ALA A 480 16.72 9.21 -24.57
CA ALA A 480 16.29 9.15 -23.16
C ALA A 480 15.34 7.98 -22.91
N THR A 481 14.47 7.71 -23.89
CA THR A 481 13.59 6.53 -23.90
C THR A 481 14.37 5.23 -23.86
N GLY A 482 15.46 5.11 -24.63
CA GLY A 482 16.36 3.94 -24.62
C GLY A 482 17.00 3.69 -23.25
N TYR A 483 17.41 4.74 -22.54
CA TYR A 483 17.99 4.62 -21.20
C TYR A 483 17.03 3.95 -20.21
N VAL A 484 15.74 4.35 -20.20
CA VAL A 484 14.75 3.76 -19.29
C VAL A 484 14.10 2.47 -19.84
N ALA A 485 14.13 2.24 -21.16
CA ALA A 485 13.53 1.08 -21.81
C ALA A 485 14.01 -0.24 -21.23
N LYS A 486 15.32 -0.37 -21.01
CA LYS A 486 15.94 -1.56 -20.40
C LYS A 486 15.28 -1.90 -19.07
N TYR A 487 15.05 -0.89 -18.23
CA TYR A 487 14.47 -1.01 -16.91
C TYR A 487 12.96 -1.30 -16.97
N ILE A 488 12.24 -0.72 -17.94
CA ILE A 488 10.83 -1.06 -18.16
C ILE A 488 10.69 -2.53 -18.54
N CYS A 489 11.46 -3.02 -19.52
CA CYS A 489 11.37 -4.42 -19.97
C CYS A 489 11.79 -5.41 -18.86
N LYS A 490 12.90 -5.14 -18.17
CA LYS A 490 13.41 -5.98 -17.07
C LYS A 490 12.38 -6.23 -15.96
N ASN A 491 11.58 -5.22 -15.62
CA ASN A 491 10.65 -5.28 -14.49
C ASN A 491 9.24 -5.78 -14.84
N ILE A 492 8.90 -5.86 -16.13
CA ILE A 492 7.52 -6.11 -16.57
C ILE A 492 7.35 -7.53 -17.12
N ASP A 493 8.12 -7.90 -18.13
CA ASP A 493 7.96 -9.17 -18.84
C ASP A 493 9.29 -9.87 -19.18
N GLY A 494 10.43 -9.19 -19.04
CA GLY A 494 11.73 -9.71 -19.45
C GLY A 494 11.84 -9.93 -20.97
N ALA A 495 10.82 -9.57 -21.73
CA ALA A 495 10.73 -9.83 -23.15
C ALA A 495 11.74 -8.94 -23.91
N ASN A 496 12.35 -9.49 -24.95
CA ASN A 496 13.37 -8.84 -25.79
C ASN A 496 14.71 -8.53 -25.08
N LEU A 497 15.03 -9.26 -24.02
CA LEU A 497 16.36 -9.25 -23.40
C LEU A 497 17.04 -10.60 -23.64
N ASN A 498 18.33 -10.58 -23.99
CA ASN A 498 19.12 -11.80 -24.15
C ASN A 498 19.55 -12.37 -22.79
N GLU A 499 19.87 -11.49 -21.83
CA GLU A 499 20.32 -11.85 -20.47
C GLU A 499 19.84 -10.83 -19.42
N GLY A 500 19.66 -11.31 -18.19
CA GLY A 500 19.29 -10.52 -17.02
C GLY A 500 20.41 -9.58 -16.54
N ALA A 501 20.16 -8.81 -15.48
CA ALA A 501 21.13 -7.80 -15.01
C ALA A 501 22.42 -8.43 -14.44
N TYR A 502 22.33 -9.68 -13.99
CA TYR A 502 23.37 -10.44 -13.32
C TYR A 502 23.68 -11.78 -14.03
N GLY A 503 23.21 -11.95 -15.27
CA GLY A 503 23.38 -13.17 -16.08
C GLY A 503 22.23 -14.19 -15.94
N GLU A 504 21.14 -13.82 -15.27
CA GLU A 504 19.96 -14.66 -15.08
C GLU A 504 19.04 -14.72 -16.30
N ASN A 505 18.10 -15.69 -16.34
CA ASN A 505 17.04 -15.70 -17.35
C ASN A 505 16.14 -14.45 -17.17
N PRO A 506 15.97 -13.59 -18.20
CA PRO A 506 15.20 -12.36 -18.08
C PRO A 506 13.73 -12.52 -17.66
N ILE A 507 13.09 -13.62 -18.07
CA ILE A 507 11.69 -13.91 -17.74
C ILE A 507 11.58 -14.25 -16.25
N GLU A 508 12.47 -15.12 -15.76
CA GLU A 508 12.52 -15.45 -14.34
C GLU A 508 12.86 -14.23 -13.49
N ALA A 509 13.79 -13.39 -13.95
CA ALA A 509 14.12 -12.12 -13.30
C ALA A 509 12.88 -11.23 -13.13
N ALA A 510 12.10 -11.05 -14.21
CA ALA A 510 10.88 -10.25 -14.19
C ALA A 510 9.83 -10.83 -13.21
N GLU A 511 9.67 -12.16 -13.16
CA GLU A 511 8.79 -12.82 -12.19
C GLU A 511 9.23 -12.54 -10.74
N ARG A 512 10.53 -12.61 -10.45
CA ARG A 512 11.09 -12.38 -9.11
C ARG A 512 10.97 -10.92 -8.68
N VAL A 513 11.22 -9.98 -9.60
CA VAL A 513 10.99 -8.55 -9.36
C VAL A 513 9.51 -8.29 -9.06
N GLU A 514 8.59 -8.91 -9.80
CA GLU A 514 7.15 -8.76 -9.58
C GLU A 514 6.73 -9.34 -8.22
N ALA A 515 7.27 -10.50 -7.85
CA ALA A 515 7.08 -11.11 -6.54
C ALA A 515 7.61 -10.22 -5.40
N TRP A 516 8.82 -9.66 -5.56
CA TRP A 516 9.41 -8.68 -4.65
C TRP A 516 8.51 -7.45 -4.47
N ALA A 517 8.08 -6.83 -5.57
CA ALA A 517 7.24 -5.64 -5.55
C ALA A 517 5.88 -5.92 -4.87
N SER A 518 5.29 -7.09 -5.14
CA SER A 518 4.04 -7.54 -4.51
C SER A 518 4.21 -7.79 -3.01
N CYS A 519 5.28 -8.48 -2.60
CA CYS A 519 5.58 -8.80 -1.20
C CYS A 519 5.66 -7.53 -0.34
N TRP A 520 6.46 -6.58 -0.80
CA TRP A 520 6.77 -5.36 -0.07
C TRP A 520 5.77 -4.22 -0.33
N GLY A 521 4.90 -4.37 -1.32
CA GLY A 521 3.91 -3.35 -1.70
C GLY A 521 4.56 -2.13 -2.38
N ILE A 522 5.57 -2.37 -3.22
CA ILE A 522 6.36 -1.32 -3.87
C ILE A 522 5.79 -1.02 -5.25
N ARG A 523 5.38 0.24 -5.47
CA ARG A 523 4.99 0.71 -6.80
C ARG A 523 6.23 0.86 -7.66
N GLN A 524 6.44 -0.01 -8.65
CA GLN A 524 7.60 0.02 -9.54
C GLN A 524 7.66 1.30 -10.41
N PHE A 525 6.58 1.66 -11.11
CA PHE A 525 6.57 2.77 -12.08
C PHE A 525 5.74 3.96 -11.62
N GLN A 526 6.31 5.16 -11.68
CA GLN A 526 5.67 6.42 -11.32
C GLN A 526 6.01 7.51 -12.32
N GLN A 527 5.01 8.04 -13.02
CA GLN A 527 5.20 9.27 -13.79
C GLN A 527 5.38 10.46 -12.84
N ILE A 528 6.33 11.33 -13.15
CA ILE A 528 6.59 12.59 -12.46
C ILE A 528 6.21 13.71 -13.42
N GLY A 529 5.46 14.71 -12.96
CA GLY A 529 4.95 15.78 -13.81
C GLY A 529 4.01 15.30 -14.94
N GLY A 530 3.80 16.17 -15.93
CA GLY A 530 2.96 15.92 -17.09
C GLY A 530 1.45 15.88 -16.80
N VAL A 531 0.70 15.37 -17.77
CA VAL A 531 -0.77 15.42 -17.78
C VAL A 531 -1.43 14.10 -17.34
N SER A 532 -2.74 14.14 -17.12
CA SER A 532 -3.51 13.01 -16.59
C SER A 532 -3.55 11.79 -17.53
N VAL A 533 -2.89 10.70 -17.12
CA VAL A 533 -2.97 9.39 -17.79
C VAL A 533 -4.39 8.81 -17.71
N THR A 534 -5.16 9.18 -16.68
CA THR A 534 -6.58 8.77 -16.59
C THR A 534 -7.38 9.35 -17.75
N VAL A 535 -7.24 10.65 -18.03
CA VAL A 535 -7.93 11.30 -19.15
C VAL A 535 -7.51 10.67 -20.48
N TRP A 536 -6.20 10.44 -20.67
CA TRP A 536 -5.67 9.73 -21.83
C TRP A 536 -6.38 8.38 -22.06
N ARG A 537 -6.50 7.56 -21.01
CA ARG A 537 -7.16 6.25 -21.09
C ARG A 537 -8.66 6.37 -21.35
N GLU A 538 -9.33 7.35 -20.77
CA GLU A 538 -10.77 7.52 -20.95
C GLU A 538 -11.13 8.04 -22.35
N LEU A 539 -10.34 8.95 -22.93
CA LEU A 539 -10.54 9.40 -24.31
C LEU A 539 -10.43 8.25 -25.31
N ARG A 540 -9.47 7.34 -25.11
CA ARG A 540 -9.28 6.15 -25.96
C ARG A 540 -10.38 5.10 -25.84
N ARG A 541 -11.34 5.27 -24.92
CA ARG A 541 -12.56 4.44 -24.87
C ARG A 541 -13.63 4.94 -25.84
N LEU A 542 -13.58 6.22 -26.20
CA LEU A 542 -14.52 6.81 -27.14
C LEU A 542 -14.13 6.42 -28.56
N ARG A 543 -14.94 5.59 -29.22
CA ARG A 543 -14.74 5.24 -30.64
C ARG A 543 -15.00 6.42 -31.58
N LYS A 544 -15.95 7.28 -31.20
CA LYS A 544 -16.32 8.48 -31.94
C LYS A 544 -16.63 9.58 -30.94
N LEU A 545 -16.19 10.79 -31.25
CA LEU A 545 -16.59 11.99 -30.54
C LEU A 545 -17.80 12.59 -31.27
N GLU A 546 -18.94 12.72 -30.59
CA GLU A 546 -20.15 13.31 -31.20
C GLU A 546 -20.12 14.85 -31.19
N GLN A 547 -19.33 15.43 -30.30
CA GLN A 547 -19.18 16.88 -30.19
C GLN A 547 -18.29 17.43 -31.31
N GLN A 548 -18.68 18.59 -31.86
CA GLN A 548 -17.94 19.27 -32.94
C GLN A 548 -16.89 20.27 -32.44
N ASP A 549 -16.46 20.16 -31.18
CA ASP A 549 -15.44 21.06 -30.63
C ASP A 549 -14.05 20.70 -31.17
N ILE A 550 -13.39 21.69 -31.77
CA ILE A 550 -12.10 21.51 -32.47
C ILE A 550 -11.01 21.07 -31.48
N THR A 551 -10.95 21.69 -30.30
CA THR A 551 -9.93 21.43 -29.29
C THR A 551 -10.07 20.02 -28.72
N LEU A 552 -11.28 19.65 -28.31
CA LEU A 552 -11.57 18.32 -27.79
C LEU A 552 -11.32 17.23 -28.83
N THR A 553 -11.70 17.48 -30.09
CA THR A 553 -11.44 16.55 -31.21
C THR A 553 -9.94 16.35 -31.42
N ALA A 554 -9.15 17.43 -31.40
CA ALA A 554 -7.69 17.34 -31.51
C ALA A 554 -7.06 16.57 -30.35
N ILE A 555 -7.53 16.79 -29.12
CA ILE A 555 -7.05 16.07 -27.92
C ILE A 555 -7.41 14.57 -28.00
N HIS A 556 -8.64 14.25 -28.40
CA HIS A 556 -9.09 12.87 -28.60
C HIS A 556 -8.26 12.16 -29.68
N GLN A 557 -8.06 12.80 -30.83
CA GLN A 557 -7.26 12.25 -31.92
C GLN A 557 -5.80 12.03 -31.52
N ALA A 558 -5.20 12.95 -30.76
CA ALA A 558 -3.86 12.77 -30.22
C ALA A 558 -3.78 11.56 -29.27
N ALA A 559 -4.81 11.36 -28.43
CA ALA A 559 -4.89 10.22 -27.53
C ALA A 559 -5.06 8.89 -28.28
N ASP A 560 -5.96 8.84 -29.26
CA ASP A 560 -6.28 7.63 -30.02
C ASP A 560 -5.12 7.17 -30.91
N SER A 561 -4.47 8.11 -31.60
CA SER A 561 -3.26 7.87 -32.42
C SER A 561 -1.99 7.60 -31.60
N SER A 562 -2.09 7.53 -30.27
CA SER A 562 -0.96 7.29 -29.37
C SER A 562 0.14 8.37 -29.44
N ASN A 563 -0.23 9.60 -29.82
CA ASN A 563 0.68 10.75 -29.84
C ASN A 563 0.67 11.48 -28.48
N TRP A 564 1.48 10.96 -27.55
CA TRP A 564 1.59 11.52 -26.20
C TRP A 564 2.07 12.97 -26.19
N LYS A 565 2.98 13.34 -27.10
CA LYS A 565 3.51 14.70 -27.22
C LYS A 565 2.37 15.70 -27.49
N SER A 566 1.64 15.51 -28.59
CA SER A 566 0.53 16.40 -28.96
C SER A 566 -0.55 16.43 -27.89
N PHE A 567 -0.84 15.29 -27.26
CA PHE A 567 -1.80 15.23 -26.15
C PHE A 567 -1.36 16.09 -24.95
N VAL A 568 -0.09 15.99 -24.53
CA VAL A 568 0.44 16.80 -23.43
C VAL A 568 0.39 18.29 -23.77
N THR A 569 0.80 18.68 -24.98
CA THR A 569 0.80 20.08 -25.43
C THR A 569 -0.62 20.66 -25.41
N LEU A 570 -1.60 19.95 -25.99
CA LEU A 570 -3.00 20.41 -26.04
C LEU A 570 -3.69 20.42 -24.66
N MET A 571 -3.20 19.63 -23.71
CA MET A 571 -3.69 19.58 -22.33
C MET A 571 -3.08 20.68 -21.43
N GLY A 572 -2.23 21.55 -21.98
CA GLY A 572 -1.62 22.70 -21.29
C GLY A 572 -0.10 22.59 -21.07
N GLY A 573 0.55 21.51 -21.54
CA GLY A 573 1.99 21.32 -21.45
C GLY A 573 2.48 20.55 -20.20
N VAL A 574 3.79 20.31 -20.13
CA VAL A 574 4.43 19.43 -19.13
C VAL A 574 4.40 19.97 -17.70
N PHE A 575 4.31 21.29 -17.53
CA PHE A 575 4.27 21.96 -16.22
C PHE A 575 2.88 22.43 -15.80
N CYS A 576 1.85 22.15 -16.60
CA CYS A 576 0.47 22.51 -16.31
C CYS A 576 -0.01 21.91 -14.97
N LYS A 577 -0.58 22.75 -14.10
CA LYS A 577 -1.17 22.27 -12.84
C LYS A 577 -2.43 21.47 -13.15
N ARG A 578 -2.73 20.45 -12.33
CA ARG A 578 -3.91 19.58 -12.55
C ARG A 578 -5.25 20.32 -12.69
N LYS A 579 -5.40 21.46 -12.00
CA LYS A 579 -6.61 22.29 -12.03
C LYS A 579 -6.72 23.14 -13.30
N GLU A 580 -5.62 23.36 -14.00
CA GLU A 580 -5.50 24.17 -15.22
C GLU A 580 -5.51 23.31 -16.49
N GLN A 581 -5.50 21.97 -16.36
CA GLN A 581 -5.55 21.07 -17.51
C GLN A 581 -6.90 21.17 -18.23
N THR A 582 -6.84 21.19 -19.56
CA THR A 582 -7.99 21.37 -20.46
C THR A 582 -9.12 20.38 -20.18
N ILE A 583 -8.77 19.12 -19.95
CA ILE A 583 -9.71 18.04 -19.63
C ILE A 583 -9.35 17.44 -18.27
N ARG A 584 -10.37 17.15 -17.46
CA ARG A 584 -10.20 16.49 -16.16
C ARG A 584 -10.96 15.16 -16.12
N PRO A 585 -10.55 14.20 -15.28
CA PRO A 585 -11.37 13.03 -15.03
C PRO A 585 -12.71 13.44 -14.42
N HIS A 586 -13.80 12.86 -14.90
CA HIS A 586 -15.13 13.04 -14.33
C HIS A 586 -15.49 11.83 -13.47
N TYR A 587 -15.66 12.11 -12.18
CA TYR A 587 -16.12 11.16 -11.19
C TYR A 587 -17.55 11.54 -10.79
N ASP A 588 -18.40 10.53 -10.66
CA ASP A 588 -19.78 10.72 -10.23
C ASP A 588 -20.15 9.73 -9.12
N ILE A 589 -21.16 10.07 -8.33
CA ILE A 589 -21.75 9.17 -7.35
C ILE A 589 -22.48 8.04 -8.07
N GLU A 590 -22.45 6.86 -7.48
CA GLU A 590 -23.23 5.74 -7.98
C GLU A 590 -24.52 5.63 -7.15
N ILE A 591 -25.66 5.72 -7.82
CA ILE A 591 -26.98 5.60 -7.22
C ILE A 591 -27.59 4.33 -7.78
N ASP A 592 -28.04 3.45 -6.88
CA ASP A 592 -28.85 2.31 -7.26
C ASP A 592 -30.20 2.81 -7.79
N THR A 593 -30.49 2.50 -9.05
CA THR A 593 -31.66 3.05 -9.76
C THR A 593 -32.99 2.52 -9.25
N GLU A 594 -32.99 1.37 -8.57
CA GLU A 594 -34.21 0.75 -8.03
C GLU A 594 -34.51 1.26 -6.62
N THR A 595 -33.48 1.36 -5.78
CA THR A 595 -33.63 1.69 -4.36
C THR A 595 -33.37 3.16 -4.05
N GLY A 596 -32.76 3.92 -4.97
CA GLY A 596 -32.30 5.29 -4.76
C GLY A 596 -31.12 5.42 -3.79
N GLN A 597 -30.51 4.30 -3.37
CA GLN A 597 -29.41 4.32 -2.41
C GLN A 597 -28.10 4.78 -3.06
N ILE A 598 -27.39 5.67 -2.37
CA ILE A 598 -26.07 6.15 -2.78
C ILE A 598 -25.02 5.13 -2.34
N SER A 599 -24.15 4.74 -3.27
CA SER A 599 -23.04 3.81 -3.03
C SER A 599 -22.05 4.41 -2.04
N THR A 600 -21.86 3.73 -0.92
CA THR A 600 -20.93 4.12 0.13
C THR A 600 -19.83 3.08 0.29
N ASP A 601 -18.73 3.47 0.91
CA ASP A 601 -17.68 2.53 1.22
C ASP A 601 -18.14 1.57 2.33
N TYR A 602 -17.63 0.35 2.29
CA TYR A 602 -18.17 -0.76 3.08
C TYR A 602 -18.10 -0.53 4.61
N TYR A 603 -17.15 0.26 5.10
CA TYR A 603 -16.89 0.40 6.53
C TYR A 603 -17.33 1.75 7.06
N ASP A 604 -16.94 2.84 6.39
CA ASP A 604 -17.03 4.18 6.92
C ASP A 604 -18.33 4.90 6.53
N GLY A 605 -19.05 4.39 5.52
CA GLY A 605 -20.27 5.02 5.01
C GLY A 605 -20.00 6.29 4.20
N PHE A 606 -18.75 6.54 3.81
CA PHE A 606 -18.40 7.67 2.96
C PHE A 606 -18.96 7.44 1.56
N ILE A 607 -19.55 8.49 0.98
CA ILE A 607 -20.04 8.46 -0.40
C ILE A 607 -18.86 8.13 -1.31
N THR A 608 -19.04 7.09 -2.13
CA THR A 608 -18.04 6.69 -3.11
C THR A 608 -18.37 7.29 -4.46
N THR A 609 -17.33 7.78 -5.13
CA THR A 609 -17.42 8.27 -6.51
C THR A 609 -16.68 7.31 -7.43
N LYS A 610 -17.25 7.02 -8.59
CA LYS A 610 -16.62 6.19 -9.62
C LYS A 610 -16.26 7.05 -10.83
N LEU A 611 -15.16 6.71 -11.50
CA LEU A 611 -14.80 7.32 -12.77
C LEU A 611 -15.89 6.96 -13.79
N LYS A 612 -16.58 7.95 -14.34
CA LYS A 612 -17.60 7.79 -15.38
C LYS A 612 -17.15 8.31 -16.75
N GLY A 613 -16.19 9.23 -16.76
CA GLY A 613 -15.51 9.64 -17.97
C GLY A 613 -14.64 10.87 -17.79
N ILE A 614 -14.86 11.88 -18.62
CA ILE A 614 -14.08 13.13 -18.63
C ILE A 614 -14.98 14.35 -18.44
N CYS A 615 -14.39 15.44 -17.98
CA CYS A 615 -15.02 16.75 -17.87
C CYS A 615 -14.26 17.74 -18.74
N TYR A 616 -14.97 18.39 -19.65
CA TYR A 616 -14.46 19.39 -20.58
C TYR A 616 -15.39 20.61 -20.55
N LEU A 617 -14.82 21.82 -20.35
CA LEU A 617 -15.58 23.08 -20.22
C LEU A 617 -16.78 23.00 -19.26
N GLY A 618 -16.63 22.26 -18.16
CA GLY A 618 -17.69 22.07 -17.16
C GLY A 618 -18.76 21.04 -17.55
N GLN A 619 -18.73 20.49 -18.76
CA GLN A 619 -19.62 19.44 -19.22
C GLN A 619 -19.01 18.06 -18.98
N ALA A 620 -19.83 17.11 -18.54
CA ALA A 620 -19.43 15.71 -18.38
C ALA A 620 -19.63 14.96 -19.71
N ILE A 621 -18.60 14.22 -20.13
CA ILE A 621 -18.64 13.31 -21.28
C ILE A 621 -18.42 11.90 -20.74
N ILE A 622 -19.45 11.07 -20.86
CA ILE A 622 -19.46 9.72 -20.31
C ILE A 622 -18.76 8.77 -21.28
N THR A 623 -17.70 8.11 -20.80
CA THR A 623 -16.88 7.17 -21.58
C THR A 623 -17.16 5.71 -21.20
N ARG A 624 -17.92 5.50 -20.12
CA ARG A 624 -18.25 4.19 -19.54
C ARG A 624 -19.75 3.98 -19.60
N LEU A 625 -20.21 3.53 -20.76
CA LEU A 625 -21.63 3.44 -21.11
C LEU A 625 -22.33 2.23 -20.49
N HIS A 626 -21.61 1.12 -20.34
CA HIS A 626 -22.19 -0.16 -19.90
C HIS A 626 -22.00 -0.40 -18.41
N GLN A 627 -23.01 -1.02 -17.80
CA GLN A 627 -22.91 -1.56 -16.44
C GLN A 627 -22.62 -3.05 -16.51
N TRP A 628 -21.57 -3.49 -15.81
CA TRP A 628 -21.13 -4.87 -15.84
C TRP A 628 -21.42 -5.56 -14.50
N ARG A 629 -22.18 -6.66 -14.55
CA ARG A 629 -22.43 -7.54 -13.40
C ARG A 629 -21.59 -8.81 -13.51
N LEU A 630 -21.09 -9.27 -12.35
CA LEU A 630 -20.35 -10.53 -12.26
C LEU A 630 -21.34 -11.70 -12.23
N VAL A 631 -21.12 -12.69 -13.08
CA VAL A 631 -21.85 -13.96 -13.11
C VAL A 631 -20.84 -15.08 -12.95
N ILE A 632 -20.97 -15.86 -11.89
CA ILE A 632 -20.09 -16.98 -11.59
C ILE A 632 -20.65 -18.23 -12.28
N SER A 633 -19.86 -18.90 -13.12
CA SER A 633 -20.23 -20.19 -13.68
C SER A 633 -20.30 -21.25 -12.57
N GLN A 634 -21.43 -21.96 -12.43
CA GLN A 634 -21.57 -23.04 -11.44
C GLN A 634 -20.56 -24.19 -11.66
N SER A 635 -20.03 -24.37 -12.87
CA SER A 635 -19.02 -25.38 -13.17
C SER A 635 -17.63 -25.06 -12.59
N ALA A 636 -17.32 -23.78 -12.34
CA ALA A 636 -15.99 -23.36 -11.88
C ALA A 636 -15.76 -23.66 -10.39
N PHE A 637 -16.82 -23.71 -9.57
CA PHE A 637 -16.69 -23.91 -8.12
C PHE A 637 -16.70 -25.39 -7.70
N ARG A 638 -17.15 -26.31 -8.56
CA ARG A 638 -17.18 -27.75 -8.22
C ARG A 638 -15.80 -28.40 -8.13
N SER A 639 -14.74 -27.78 -8.67
CA SER A 639 -13.39 -28.35 -8.63
C SER A 639 -12.61 -28.14 -7.31
N HIS A 640 -13.19 -27.48 -6.30
CA HIS A 640 -12.53 -27.23 -5.01
C HIS A 640 -13.32 -27.67 -3.77
N LEU A 641 -14.40 -28.44 -3.94
CA LEU A 641 -15.12 -29.08 -2.82
C LEU A 641 -14.97 -30.61 -2.80
N GLU A 642 -14.16 -31.20 -3.70
CA GLU A 642 -13.97 -32.67 -3.80
C GLU A 642 -12.57 -33.17 -3.43
N PHE A 643 -11.73 -32.36 -2.77
CA PHE A 643 -10.58 -32.88 -2.01
C PHE A 643 -10.88 -32.90 -0.50
N CYS A 644 -12.02 -33.50 -0.18
CA CYS A 644 -12.32 -34.07 1.14
C CYS A 644 -12.83 -35.51 0.92
N LYS A 645 -11.89 -36.41 0.68
CA LYS A 645 -11.91 -37.79 1.17
C LYS A 645 -10.51 -38.19 1.59
#